data_AF-A0A4P1RDA2-F1
#
_entry.id   AF-A0A4P1RDA2-F1
#
_cell.length_a   1.000
_cell.length_b   1.000
_cell.length_c   1.000
_cell.angle_alpha   90.00
_cell.angle_beta   90.00
_cell.angle_gamma   90.00
#
_symmetry.space_group_name_H-M   'P 1'
#
loop_
_entity.id
_entity.type
_entity.pdbx_description
1 polymer ?
#
loop_
_entity_poly.entity_id
_entity_poly.type
_entity_poly.pdbx_seq_one_letter_code
_entity_poly.pdbx_strand_id
1 'polypeptide(L)'
;MKKRECHPLLKGGRVENKYKHGFSDAEIDSLTSLCEIVLPPLPMNSLKTRKEDHDTSEAVESFWNTSGSQYPIPHEAAEMLAKRALTEAIILVDENGDNPAWKAIGYEVSTNEKLTNISNKRPLEKGVIETMHESDSTLLQSLLKKGLNVTQDPKNNILKVKCDALVIGSGSGGGVAASVLSSAGHKVVVLEKGNYFVPKDYSSLEGPSLNELYETGGVLSSSDSRMLILAGSTVGGGSAVNWSACIKTPNSVLKEWSEEHNLPLFQSLEYLSAMETVCKKIGVTENCTQEGFQNQVLRKGCQNLGLDVDYVLRNSSGNHYCGSCGYGCPTGEKQGTQVTWLVDAVDNGAVLITGCKAERLLFESNKNGNTRKKKCLGVMAKALSSRVTMKLQIEAKVTVSAGGALLTPPLMISSGLKNKNIGRNLHLHPVLMTWGYFPDSISDLKGKNYEGGIITSVHKVMSTSSDSNKKSDTRAIIETPLLGPASFASLCPWESGLDFKNRMLNYPRTAHLITIIRDFASGEVTSEGRIRYKLSKIDKENMKAGLQQGLRILIAAGAVEVGTHRSDGQRIKCTEISENEVEEFIENVNPVEGVLSPGEHWNLYTSAHQMGSCRMGVNEKEGAVDENGESWEAQGLFVCDASVLPNAVGVNPMITIQSTALCISNRIVQYLMSRERGWDFHLRTLSHSSRDSNTANDPASDPSLLHSVKKLHDLCKAENSDDLVARVYPQINKIFQRAVASLSQSRTSNGLLLLVILQFYLDFGEVVLHDADPSLRTFFRSCLSREFADPVVAEATLEFLISNKKKLLTSFPNLLPQFFPLLLKLIAWNGERLEKLFLKAFPGLISPGSFLPLFPSLVDLPISVVALEKVEKSSGPLIGSNIASIQKNTAPKMLLALMDEAYTGSTIEDGGGDSESEESGAIDVADPLFLELLKDENDGIAERPWSSPVMAQLLQSAVNTLYSDRLKAVLSMTPRLLDVYFSISLHDMNDSLICALIPILMSRFATMFPDKIFSYEVRKRLLEFMLSTFQRSPNFIALLKKPIMDRVGEAYDSPDKTELALQLCWAIGEHGGGGGSHKDEARELFESLELLLYENLSSRSRLGMTHDVSLGSDKDTYRSSQSRLLCFVVTAIAKLATHHRELLPRARVSLGKVARSRNSDARVWRRACDFLGLMNDPAICSSILGPSHGTAQKVGSINWNEGATKMVAHIPFYVLGEQEGEGYFSLSQ
;
A
#
# COMPACT_ATOMS: atom_id res chain seq x y z
N MET A 1 82.41 13.98 -21.28
CA MET A 1 82.77 12.73 -21.99
C MET A 1 83.77 11.92 -21.16
N LYS A 2 83.31 10.87 -20.47
CA LYS A 2 84.12 9.73 -20.01
C LYS A 2 83.17 8.59 -19.64
N LYS A 3 83.50 7.42 -20.19
CA LYS A 3 82.97 6.08 -19.88
C LYS A 3 82.89 5.80 -18.38
N ARG A 4 81.94 4.93 -17.99
CA ARG A 4 82.06 3.83 -17.01
C ARG A 4 80.73 3.06 -17.00
N GLU A 5 80.62 1.99 -17.80
CA GLU A 5 81.01 0.58 -17.53
C GLU A 5 79.86 -0.23 -16.94
N CYS A 6 79.34 -1.14 -17.79
CA CYS A 6 78.29 -2.10 -17.51
C CYS A 6 78.81 -3.29 -16.69
N HIS A 7 77.90 -3.87 -15.90
CA HIS A 7 78.13 -4.99 -15.00
C HIS A 7 78.33 -6.33 -15.76
N PRO A 8 79.16 -7.27 -15.27
CA PRO A 8 79.61 -8.47 -16.00
C PRO A 8 78.55 -9.53 -16.34
N LEU A 9 77.31 -9.35 -15.90
CA LEU A 9 76.20 -10.26 -16.20
C LEU A 9 75.58 -10.05 -17.60
N LEU A 10 76.08 -9.05 -18.35
CA LEU A 10 75.70 -8.78 -19.74
C LEU A 10 76.61 -9.47 -20.77
N LYS A 11 77.34 -10.53 -20.39
CA LYS A 11 78.05 -11.42 -21.32
C LYS A 11 77.38 -12.80 -21.39
N GLY A 12 76.58 -12.97 -22.43
CA GLY A 12 75.97 -14.23 -22.89
C GLY A 12 74.84 -13.84 -23.85
N GLY A 13 75.00 -13.88 -25.17
CA GLY A 13 75.49 -15.03 -25.94
C GLY A 13 74.34 -16.03 -26.04
N ARG A 14 73.55 -15.93 -27.11
CA ARG A 14 72.45 -16.85 -27.48
C ARG A 14 72.85 -18.30 -27.25
N VAL A 15 72.11 -19.01 -26.40
CA VAL A 15 71.77 -20.43 -26.62
C VAL A 15 70.33 -20.64 -26.17
N GLU A 16 69.59 -21.28 -27.06
CA GLU A 16 68.18 -21.68 -27.02
C GLU A 16 67.78 -22.35 -25.70
N ASN A 17 66.73 -21.84 -25.06
CA ASN A 17 65.83 -22.70 -24.31
C ASN A 17 64.46 -22.59 -24.97
N LYS A 18 64.07 -23.68 -25.63
CA LYS A 18 62.74 -23.88 -26.21
C LYS A 18 61.68 -23.59 -25.13
N TYR A 19 60.91 -22.53 -25.36
CA TYR A 19 59.68 -22.21 -24.66
C TYR A 19 58.73 -23.41 -24.72
N LYS A 20 58.20 -23.87 -23.59
CA LYS A 20 57.12 -24.86 -23.56
C LYS A 20 55.85 -24.21 -23.04
N HIS A 21 54.97 -23.86 -23.98
CA HIS A 21 53.62 -23.35 -23.77
C HIS A 21 52.62 -24.44 -23.32
N GLY A 22 53.05 -25.69 -23.17
CA GLY A 22 52.21 -26.80 -22.71
C GLY A 22 51.32 -27.43 -23.79
N PHE A 23 51.15 -26.76 -24.94
CA PHE A 23 50.48 -27.30 -26.13
C PHE A 23 51.44 -28.07 -27.04
N SER A 24 50.92 -29.03 -27.79
CA SER A 24 51.62 -29.76 -28.85
C SER A 24 51.73 -28.92 -30.14
N ASP A 25 52.70 -29.24 -31.00
CA ASP A 25 52.91 -28.51 -32.26
C ASP A 25 51.65 -28.53 -33.16
N ALA A 26 50.88 -29.62 -33.15
CA ALA A 26 49.61 -29.73 -33.88
C ALA A 26 48.49 -28.84 -33.30
N GLU A 27 48.44 -28.65 -31.97
CA GLU A 27 47.50 -27.73 -31.33
C GLU A 27 47.85 -26.26 -31.61
N ILE A 28 49.15 -25.97 -31.71
CA ILE A 28 49.69 -24.65 -32.08
C ILE A 28 49.38 -24.32 -33.55
N ASP A 29 49.57 -25.26 -34.47
CA ASP A 29 49.23 -25.08 -35.89
C ASP A 29 47.72 -24.90 -36.10
N SER A 30 46.91 -25.60 -35.29
CA SER A 30 45.45 -25.46 -35.28
C SER A 30 45.01 -24.08 -34.76
N LEU A 31 45.62 -23.59 -33.69
CA LEU A 31 45.37 -22.25 -33.14
C LEU A 31 45.81 -21.14 -34.10
N THR A 32 46.92 -21.34 -34.80
CA THR A 32 47.43 -20.41 -35.81
C THR A 32 46.46 -20.31 -36.99
N SER A 33 46.00 -21.46 -37.50
CA SER A 33 44.98 -21.53 -38.57
C SER A 33 43.67 -20.87 -38.12
N LEU A 34 43.25 -21.07 -36.86
CA LEU A 34 42.09 -20.39 -36.27
C LEU A 34 42.28 -18.87 -36.22
N CYS A 35 43.45 -18.37 -35.82
CA CYS A 35 43.73 -16.93 -35.78
C CYS A 35 43.78 -16.30 -37.17
N GLU A 36 44.33 -16.99 -38.17
CA GLU A 36 44.35 -16.52 -39.57
C GLU A 36 42.95 -16.48 -40.20
N ILE A 37 42.07 -17.41 -39.79
CA ILE A 37 40.66 -17.45 -40.21
C ILE A 37 39.84 -16.37 -39.51
N VAL A 38 40.11 -16.10 -38.23
CA VAL A 38 39.36 -15.14 -37.41
C VAL A 38 39.81 -13.70 -37.66
N LEU A 39 41.09 -13.44 -37.98
CA LEU A 39 41.65 -12.10 -38.21
C LEU A 39 42.52 -12.03 -39.48
N PRO A 40 41.94 -12.11 -40.70
CA PRO A 40 42.72 -11.99 -41.92
C PRO A 40 43.24 -10.55 -42.11
N PRO A 41 44.52 -10.33 -42.49
CA PRO A 41 45.04 -8.99 -42.73
C PRO A 41 44.40 -8.37 -43.98
N LEU A 42 44.01 -7.09 -43.89
CA LEU A 42 43.52 -6.33 -45.04
C LEU A 42 44.70 -5.95 -45.96
N PRO A 43 44.58 -6.12 -47.30
CA PRO A 43 45.57 -5.58 -48.22
C PRO A 43 45.56 -4.04 -48.16
N MET A 44 46.73 -3.41 -47.99
CA MET A 44 46.92 -1.94 -47.98
C MET A 44 46.27 -1.17 -49.15
N ASN A 45 45.85 -1.85 -50.22
CA ASN A 45 45.21 -1.25 -51.39
C ASN A 45 43.67 -1.07 -51.25
N SER A 46 43.01 -1.63 -50.23
CA SER A 46 41.56 -1.42 -49.99
C SER A 46 41.23 -0.09 -49.28
N LEU A 47 42.24 0.68 -48.89
CA LEU A 47 42.13 1.95 -48.15
C LEU A 47 41.77 3.18 -49.03
N LYS A 48 41.46 3.01 -50.33
CA LYS A 48 41.31 4.14 -51.28
C LYS A 48 39.87 4.52 -51.67
N THR A 49 38.82 3.86 -51.16
CA THR A 49 37.46 3.99 -51.71
C THR A 49 36.46 4.87 -50.96
N ARG A 50 36.87 5.67 -49.96
CA ARG A 50 35.99 6.74 -49.41
C ARG A 50 36.77 8.04 -49.24
N LYS A 51 36.79 8.84 -50.31
CA LYS A 51 37.40 10.18 -50.33
C LYS A 51 36.39 11.32 -50.54
N GLU A 52 35.09 11.04 -50.41
CA GLU A 52 34.04 12.02 -50.77
C GLU A 52 33.27 12.62 -49.59
N ASP A 53 33.51 12.21 -48.33
CA ASP A 53 33.00 12.95 -47.17
C ASP A 53 34.14 13.74 -46.50
N HIS A 54 34.04 15.06 -46.59
CA HIS A 54 34.89 16.04 -45.90
C HIS A 54 34.65 16.00 -44.38
N ASP A 55 35.31 15.09 -43.65
CA ASP A 55 35.79 15.25 -42.25
C ASP A 55 36.26 13.90 -41.64
N THR A 56 37.12 13.15 -42.33
CA THR A 56 37.79 12.01 -41.66
C THR A 56 38.84 12.53 -40.68
N SER A 57 38.48 12.57 -39.40
CA SER A 57 39.38 12.93 -38.28
C SER A 57 40.66 12.07 -38.28
N GLU A 58 41.81 12.69 -37.97
CA GLU A 58 43.12 12.04 -37.83
C GLU A 58 43.10 10.83 -36.88
N ALA A 59 42.21 10.83 -35.89
CA ALA A 59 42.00 9.70 -34.98
C ALA A 59 41.39 8.47 -35.68
N VAL A 60 40.49 8.68 -36.64
CA VAL A 60 39.88 7.59 -37.43
C VAL A 60 40.95 6.96 -38.32
N GLU A 61 41.74 7.75 -39.05
CA GLU A 61 42.85 7.24 -39.85
C GLU A 61 43.90 6.49 -39.01
N SER A 62 44.23 7.00 -37.80
CA SER A 62 45.12 6.32 -36.86
C SER A 62 44.56 4.97 -36.37
N PHE A 63 43.25 4.90 -36.07
CA PHE A 63 42.59 3.64 -35.69
C PHE A 63 42.67 2.59 -36.81
N TRP A 64 42.41 2.99 -38.06
CA TRP A 64 42.54 2.12 -39.23
C TRP A 64 43.97 1.63 -39.45
N ASN A 65 44.97 2.51 -39.29
CA ASN A 65 46.38 2.19 -39.46
C ASN A 65 46.93 1.28 -38.34
N THR A 66 46.61 1.57 -37.08
CA THR A 66 47.09 0.81 -35.90
C THR A 66 46.49 -0.59 -35.84
N SER A 67 45.22 -0.73 -36.21
CA SER A 67 44.54 -2.03 -36.32
C SER A 67 44.85 -2.79 -37.62
N GLY A 68 45.77 -2.26 -38.44
CA GLY A 68 46.19 -2.80 -39.74
C GLY A 68 47.69 -3.10 -39.85
N SER A 69 48.49 -2.95 -38.78
CA SER A 69 49.96 -3.09 -38.85
C SER A 69 50.54 -4.14 -37.89
N GLN A 70 51.11 -5.19 -38.51
CA GLN A 70 52.13 -6.17 -38.04
C GLN A 70 51.74 -7.35 -37.14
N TYR A 71 52.23 -8.52 -37.57
CA TYR A 71 52.21 -9.83 -36.88
C TYR A 71 52.88 -9.80 -35.50
N PRO A 72 52.33 -10.51 -34.49
CA PRO A 72 53.12 -11.24 -33.52
C PRO A 72 53.23 -12.71 -33.94
N ILE A 73 54.37 -13.35 -33.70
CA ILE A 73 54.55 -14.79 -33.93
C ILE A 73 53.48 -15.53 -33.08
N PRO A 74 52.82 -16.59 -33.57
CA PRO A 74 51.66 -17.22 -32.89
C PRO A 74 51.92 -17.62 -31.43
N HIS A 75 53.17 -17.91 -31.10
CA HIS A 75 53.63 -18.26 -29.76
C HIS A 75 53.54 -17.06 -28.80
N GLU A 76 53.81 -15.86 -29.30
CA GLU A 76 53.73 -14.58 -28.57
C GLU A 76 52.28 -14.08 -28.50
N ALA A 77 51.43 -14.33 -29.52
CA ALA A 77 50.02 -13.93 -29.51
C ALA A 77 49.19 -14.72 -28.48
N ALA A 78 49.39 -16.03 -28.38
CA ALA A 78 48.72 -16.87 -27.38
C ALA A 78 49.19 -16.56 -25.94
N GLU A 79 50.49 -16.28 -25.75
CA GLU A 79 51.01 -15.83 -24.46
C GLU A 79 50.63 -14.37 -24.16
N MET A 80 50.49 -13.50 -25.17
CA MET A 80 49.95 -12.14 -25.01
C MET A 80 48.49 -12.21 -24.59
N LEU A 81 47.63 -12.94 -25.30
CA LEU A 81 46.22 -13.12 -24.93
C LEU A 81 46.03 -13.70 -23.51
N ALA A 82 46.88 -14.64 -23.10
CA ALA A 82 46.74 -15.32 -21.82
C ALA A 82 47.46 -14.65 -20.63
N LYS A 83 48.59 -13.95 -20.85
CA LYS A 83 49.43 -13.39 -19.76
C LYS A 83 49.70 -11.89 -19.84
N ARG A 84 49.65 -11.26 -21.02
CA ARG A 84 50.01 -9.83 -21.21
C ARG A 84 48.88 -8.94 -21.72
N ALA A 85 47.74 -9.47 -22.15
CA ALA A 85 46.66 -8.70 -22.75
C ALA A 85 46.15 -7.63 -21.78
N LEU A 86 46.09 -7.97 -20.49
CA LEU A 86 45.77 -7.01 -19.43
C LEU A 86 46.87 -5.95 -19.29
N THR A 87 48.15 -6.33 -19.33
CA THR A 87 49.30 -5.42 -19.16
C THR A 87 49.53 -4.51 -20.36
N GLU A 88 49.33 -4.99 -21.59
CA GLU A 88 49.46 -4.18 -22.81
C GLU A 88 48.21 -3.31 -23.08
N ALA A 89 47.01 -3.78 -22.70
CA ALA A 89 45.82 -2.92 -22.69
C ALA A 89 45.96 -1.75 -21.70
N ILE A 90 46.69 -1.95 -20.59
CA ILE A 90 47.05 -0.89 -19.64
C ILE A 90 48.11 0.08 -20.21
N ILE A 91 48.93 -0.34 -21.20
CA ILE A 91 49.96 0.52 -21.84
C ILE A 91 49.37 1.34 -23.01
N LEU A 92 48.27 0.90 -23.63
CA LEU A 92 47.57 1.60 -24.72
C LEU A 92 46.63 2.73 -24.26
N VAL A 93 46.42 2.88 -22.96
CA VAL A 93 45.66 3.99 -22.35
C VAL A 93 46.68 4.86 -21.63
N ASP A 94 46.83 6.12 -22.04
CA ASP A 94 47.70 7.03 -21.30
C ASP A 94 47.11 7.33 -19.90
N GLU A 95 47.93 7.87 -19.00
CA GLU A 95 47.52 8.23 -17.64
C GLU A 95 46.41 9.30 -17.57
N ASN A 96 46.05 9.91 -18.71
CA ASN A 96 44.98 10.89 -18.86
C ASN A 96 43.72 10.33 -19.53
N GLY A 97 43.68 9.04 -19.90
CA GLY A 97 42.54 8.41 -20.57
C GLY A 97 42.42 8.71 -22.07
N ASP A 98 43.48 9.24 -22.71
CA ASP A 98 43.50 9.54 -24.14
C ASP A 98 43.76 8.25 -24.94
N ASN A 99 42.73 7.80 -25.65
CA ASN A 99 42.79 6.64 -26.54
C ASN A 99 42.25 7.02 -27.93
N PRO A 100 43.10 7.03 -28.98
CA PRO A 100 42.68 7.36 -30.34
C PRO A 100 41.55 6.48 -30.87
N ALA A 101 41.46 5.21 -30.46
CA ALA A 101 40.36 4.33 -30.82
C ALA A 101 39.05 4.75 -30.14
N TRP A 102 39.09 5.17 -28.87
CA TRP A 102 37.92 5.70 -28.17
C TRP A 102 37.43 7.00 -28.79
N LYS A 103 38.34 7.92 -29.11
CA LYS A 103 38.03 9.14 -29.87
C LYS A 103 37.38 8.81 -31.23
N ALA A 104 37.91 7.83 -31.95
CA ALA A 104 37.38 7.41 -33.27
C ALA A 104 35.96 6.84 -33.17
N ILE A 105 35.64 6.10 -32.11
CA ILE A 105 34.29 5.59 -31.87
C ILE A 105 33.43 6.56 -31.05
N GLY A 106 33.85 7.81 -30.87
CA GLY A 106 33.11 8.81 -30.09
C GLY A 106 32.84 8.43 -28.63
N TYR A 107 33.65 7.55 -28.04
CA TYR A 107 33.61 7.18 -26.63
C TYR A 107 34.55 8.08 -25.84
N GLU A 108 34.03 8.76 -24.82
CA GLU A 108 34.82 9.58 -23.93
C GLU A 108 34.47 9.23 -22.48
N VAL A 109 35.51 9.13 -21.67
CA VAL A 109 35.38 8.91 -20.23
C VAL A 109 35.58 10.26 -19.56
N SER A 110 34.62 10.71 -18.76
CA SER A 110 34.72 12.01 -18.08
C SER A 110 35.92 12.04 -17.15
N THR A 111 36.97 12.76 -17.53
CA THR A 111 38.16 12.99 -16.71
C THR A 111 37.85 14.04 -15.64
N ASN A 112 37.89 13.61 -14.37
CA ASN A 112 38.06 14.30 -13.08
C ASN A 112 37.65 15.78 -12.80
N GLU A 113 37.41 16.67 -13.76
CA GLU A 113 37.15 18.10 -13.49
C GLU A 113 35.74 18.39 -12.95
N LYS A 114 34.73 17.58 -13.29
CA LYS A 114 33.35 17.73 -12.76
C LYS A 114 33.12 17.08 -11.38
N LEU A 115 34.09 16.34 -10.83
CA LEU A 115 33.97 15.58 -9.57
C LEU A 115 34.45 16.38 -8.33
N THR A 116 34.85 17.64 -8.52
CA THR A 116 35.47 18.51 -7.49
C THR A 116 34.58 18.85 -6.29
N ASN A 117 33.25 18.65 -6.39
CA ASN A 117 32.29 18.88 -5.30
C ASN A 117 31.81 17.59 -4.58
N ILE A 118 32.40 16.43 -4.86
CA ILE A 118 31.95 15.17 -4.25
C ILE A 118 32.52 15.01 -2.84
N SER A 119 31.63 14.72 -1.89
CA SER A 119 31.99 14.50 -0.49
C SER A 119 33.04 13.40 -0.34
N ASN A 120 34.18 13.73 0.28
CA ASN A 120 35.24 12.78 0.65
C ASN A 120 34.85 11.80 1.78
N LYS A 121 33.65 11.92 2.34
CA LYS A 121 33.20 11.08 3.46
C LYS A 121 32.98 9.65 2.97
N ARG A 122 33.46 8.67 3.73
CA ARG A 122 33.14 7.23 3.60
C ARG A 122 32.02 6.88 4.59
N PRO A 123 30.75 6.73 4.16
CA PRO A 123 29.63 6.53 5.08
C PRO A 123 29.79 5.37 6.07
N LEU A 124 30.44 4.28 5.66
CA LEU A 124 30.57 3.07 6.48
C LEU A 124 31.85 3.04 7.34
N GLU A 125 32.69 4.06 7.27
CA GLU A 125 34.03 4.11 7.90
C GLU A 125 34.00 3.78 9.41
N LYS A 126 32.95 4.25 10.10
CA LYS A 126 32.76 4.02 11.54
C LYS A 126 32.62 2.54 11.90
N GLY A 127 32.10 1.69 11.02
CA GLY A 127 31.81 0.28 11.30
C GLY A 127 32.52 -0.73 10.40
N VAL A 128 33.17 -0.30 9.32
CA VAL A 128 33.85 -1.19 8.37
C VAL A 128 35.26 -1.59 8.87
N ILE A 129 35.65 -2.80 8.53
CA ILE A 129 37.00 -3.39 8.64
C ILE A 129 37.32 -4.01 7.29
N GLU A 130 38.31 -3.45 6.59
CA GLU A 130 38.69 -3.87 5.25
C GLU A 130 39.89 -4.81 5.32
N THR A 131 39.64 -6.13 5.28
CA THR A 131 40.69 -7.14 5.49
C THR A 131 41.81 -7.07 4.45
N MET A 132 41.56 -6.46 3.29
CA MET A 132 42.59 -6.16 2.30
C MET A 132 43.71 -5.31 2.89
N HIS A 133 43.45 -4.41 3.84
CA HIS A 133 44.41 -3.52 4.48
C HIS A 133 44.94 -4.02 5.83
N GLU A 134 44.50 -5.21 6.26
CA GLU A 134 44.80 -5.76 7.59
C GLU A 134 45.86 -6.88 7.51
N SER A 135 46.51 -7.15 8.64
CA SER A 135 47.27 -8.36 8.95
C SER A 135 46.62 -9.08 10.14
N ASP A 136 47.12 -10.26 10.53
CA ASP A 136 46.57 -11.00 11.66
C ASP A 136 46.54 -10.18 12.97
N SER A 137 47.57 -9.36 13.22
CA SER A 137 47.65 -8.55 14.44
C SER A 137 46.75 -7.31 14.37
N THR A 138 46.71 -6.62 13.22
CA THR A 138 45.91 -5.40 13.07
C THR A 138 44.42 -5.73 12.99
N LEU A 139 44.05 -6.86 12.36
CA LEU A 139 42.67 -7.34 12.33
C LEU A 139 42.10 -7.59 13.74
N LEU A 140 42.87 -8.25 14.61
CA LEU A 140 42.47 -8.46 16.00
C LEU A 140 42.22 -7.13 16.72
N GLN A 141 43.12 -6.16 16.55
CA GLN A 141 42.98 -4.83 17.14
C GLN A 141 41.75 -4.09 16.60
N SER A 142 41.54 -4.12 15.29
CA SER A 142 40.38 -3.51 14.62
C SER A 142 39.07 -4.10 15.13
N LEU A 143 38.95 -5.43 15.25
CA LEU A 143 37.74 -6.07 15.77
C LEU A 143 37.44 -5.66 17.23
N LEU A 144 38.46 -5.64 18.09
CA LEU A 144 38.32 -5.19 19.48
C LEU A 144 37.92 -3.72 19.56
N LYS A 145 38.53 -2.86 18.74
CA LYS A 145 38.21 -1.41 18.68
C LYS A 145 36.78 -1.14 18.23
N LYS A 146 36.20 -2.01 17.38
CA LYS A 146 34.78 -1.94 16.98
C LYS A 146 33.83 -2.58 18.00
N GLY A 147 34.32 -2.94 19.18
CA GLY A 147 33.53 -3.43 20.31
C GLY A 147 33.02 -4.86 20.13
N LEU A 148 33.73 -5.70 19.37
CA LEU A 148 33.43 -7.13 19.29
C LEU A 148 34.19 -7.92 20.36
N ASN A 149 33.57 -8.98 20.86
CA ASN A 149 34.25 -9.91 21.75
C ASN A 149 35.05 -10.92 20.91
N VAL A 150 36.38 -10.85 21.02
CA VAL A 150 37.30 -11.66 20.21
C VAL A 150 38.25 -12.45 21.12
N THR A 151 38.44 -13.72 20.79
CA THR A 151 39.43 -14.59 21.44
C THR A 151 40.28 -15.26 20.38
N GLN A 152 41.58 -15.40 20.65
CA GLN A 152 42.52 -16.03 19.73
C GLN A 152 42.70 -17.51 20.11
N ASP A 153 42.69 -18.39 19.12
CA ASP A 153 43.12 -19.78 19.22
C ASP A 153 44.35 -19.99 18.32
N PRO A 154 45.57 -19.73 18.84
CA PRO A 154 46.80 -19.80 18.06
C PRO A 154 47.10 -21.20 17.55
N LYS A 155 46.65 -22.25 18.26
CA LYS A 155 46.93 -23.65 17.90
C LYS A 155 46.25 -24.06 16.60
N ASN A 156 45.03 -23.53 16.37
CA ASN A 156 44.24 -23.82 15.18
C ASN A 156 44.26 -22.69 14.15
N ASN A 157 45.04 -21.63 14.40
CA ASN A 157 45.11 -20.42 13.58
C ASN A 157 43.72 -19.75 13.39
N ILE A 158 42.94 -19.61 14.47
CA ILE A 158 41.56 -19.09 14.44
C ILE A 158 41.40 -17.85 15.34
N LEU A 159 40.69 -16.83 14.83
CA LEU A 159 40.12 -15.73 15.59
C LEU A 159 38.62 -16.00 15.82
N LYS A 160 38.22 -16.21 17.08
CA LYS A 160 36.83 -16.45 17.46
C LYS A 160 36.15 -15.14 17.82
N VAL A 161 35.13 -14.77 17.08
CA VAL A 161 34.35 -13.53 17.25
C VAL A 161 32.94 -13.91 17.71
N LYS A 162 32.38 -13.19 18.70
CA LYS A 162 31.00 -13.41 19.15
C LYS A 162 30.11 -12.21 18.82
N CYS A 163 28.89 -12.51 18.37
CA CYS A 163 27.85 -11.53 18.08
C CYS A 163 26.45 -12.10 18.38
N ASP A 164 25.42 -11.26 18.36
CA ASP A 164 24.04 -11.72 18.49
C ASP A 164 23.52 -12.25 17.15
N ALA A 165 23.77 -11.50 16.07
CA ALA A 165 23.38 -11.88 14.72
C ALA A 165 24.54 -11.70 13.72
N LEU A 166 24.71 -12.70 12.85
CA LEU A 166 25.66 -12.69 11.75
C LEU A 166 24.91 -12.61 10.42
N VAL A 167 25.27 -11.67 9.55
CA VAL A 167 24.76 -11.57 8.17
C VAL A 167 25.87 -11.88 7.18
N ILE A 168 25.66 -12.85 6.30
CA ILE A 168 26.64 -13.28 5.29
C ILE A 168 26.20 -12.74 3.92
N GLY A 169 26.87 -11.70 3.45
CA GLY A 169 26.53 -10.95 2.25
C GLY A 169 25.84 -9.63 2.56
N SER A 170 26.31 -8.54 1.97
CA SER A 170 25.84 -7.17 2.24
C SER A 170 24.87 -6.62 1.19
N GLY A 171 24.41 -7.48 0.28
CA GLY A 171 23.56 -7.15 -0.87
C GLY A 171 22.16 -6.65 -0.50
N SER A 172 21.25 -6.62 -1.48
CA SER A 172 19.89 -6.07 -1.33
C SER A 172 19.18 -6.52 -0.06
N GLY A 173 19.13 -7.82 0.23
CA GLY A 173 18.47 -8.31 1.44
C GLY A 173 19.37 -8.35 2.68
N GLY A 174 20.68 -8.58 2.53
CA GLY A 174 21.62 -8.61 3.65
C GLY A 174 21.80 -7.23 4.32
N GLY A 175 21.84 -6.15 3.53
CA GLY A 175 21.87 -4.79 4.07
C GLY A 175 20.64 -4.44 4.89
N VAL A 176 19.45 -4.83 4.41
CA VAL A 176 18.18 -4.68 5.14
C VAL A 176 18.22 -5.46 6.46
N ALA A 177 18.62 -6.73 6.42
CA ALA A 177 18.72 -7.56 7.63
C ALA A 177 19.68 -6.97 8.66
N ALA A 178 20.85 -6.52 8.23
CA ALA A 178 21.82 -5.87 9.12
C ALA A 178 21.24 -4.61 9.78
N SER A 179 20.55 -3.77 9.00
CA SER A 179 19.92 -2.54 9.49
C SER A 179 18.83 -2.81 10.53
N VAL A 180 17.91 -3.74 10.24
CA VAL A 180 16.79 -4.06 11.11
C VAL A 180 17.26 -4.68 12.42
N LEU A 181 18.17 -5.66 12.35
CA LEU A 181 18.67 -6.36 13.53
C LEU A 181 19.49 -5.45 14.45
N SER A 182 20.33 -4.58 13.89
CA SER A 182 21.11 -3.62 14.69
C SER A 182 20.25 -2.50 15.27
N SER A 183 19.24 -2.01 14.54
CA SER A 183 18.27 -1.03 15.05
C SER A 183 17.45 -1.59 16.22
N ALA A 184 17.23 -2.91 16.25
CA ALA A 184 16.62 -3.60 17.40
C ALA A 184 17.58 -3.78 18.60
N GLY A 185 18.81 -3.24 18.52
CA GLY A 185 19.79 -3.25 19.61
C GLY A 185 20.67 -4.50 19.68
N HIS A 186 20.63 -5.39 18.68
CA HIS A 186 21.49 -6.57 18.64
C HIS A 186 22.89 -6.25 18.13
N LYS A 187 23.93 -6.92 18.67
CA LYS A 187 25.28 -6.80 18.13
C LYS A 187 25.39 -7.58 16.82
N VAL A 188 25.42 -6.85 15.70
CA VAL A 188 25.45 -7.44 14.35
C VAL A 188 26.86 -7.43 13.76
N VAL A 189 27.25 -8.54 13.14
CA VAL A 189 28.42 -8.63 12.24
C VAL A 189 27.95 -8.94 10.82
N VAL A 190 28.45 -8.20 9.84
CA VAL A 190 28.21 -8.44 8.42
C VAL A 190 29.51 -8.89 7.76
N LEU A 191 29.47 -10.02 7.05
CA LEU A 191 30.57 -10.51 6.24
C LEU A 191 30.31 -10.22 4.77
N GLU A 192 31.25 -9.57 4.08
CA GLU A 192 31.20 -9.34 2.65
C GLU A 192 32.49 -9.83 2.01
N LYS A 193 32.37 -10.58 0.91
CA LYS A 193 33.54 -11.07 0.16
C LYS A 193 34.12 -10.01 -0.76
N GLY A 194 33.27 -9.11 -1.28
CA GLY A 194 33.69 -7.97 -2.07
C GLY A 194 34.33 -6.85 -1.24
N ASN A 195 34.87 -5.85 -1.94
CA ASN A 195 35.48 -4.65 -1.33
C ASN A 195 34.46 -3.51 -1.16
N TYR A 196 34.83 -2.49 -0.40
CA TYR A 196 34.01 -1.29 -0.19
C TYR A 196 34.53 -0.13 -1.03
N PHE A 197 33.65 0.45 -1.84
CA PHE A 197 33.96 1.58 -2.71
C PHE A 197 33.03 2.77 -2.39
N VAL A 198 33.58 3.97 -2.45
CA VAL A 198 32.81 5.23 -2.48
C VAL A 198 32.93 5.90 -3.85
N PRO A 199 32.13 6.96 -4.16
CA PRO A 199 32.06 7.51 -5.52
C PRO A 199 33.40 7.85 -6.17
N LYS A 200 34.39 8.32 -5.38
CA LYS A 200 35.76 8.62 -5.84
C LYS A 200 36.65 7.40 -6.10
N ASP A 201 36.28 6.24 -5.56
CA ASP A 201 37.05 5.00 -5.71
C ASP A 201 36.65 4.26 -7.00
N TYR A 202 35.45 4.53 -7.55
CA TYR A 202 34.99 3.87 -8.76
C TYR A 202 35.81 4.28 -9.99
N SER A 203 36.26 3.28 -10.72
CA SER A 203 36.84 3.50 -12.04
C SER A 203 35.75 3.97 -13.01
N SER A 204 36.09 4.95 -13.86
CA SER A 204 35.22 5.32 -14.97
C SER A 204 35.43 4.40 -16.19
N LEU A 205 36.30 3.39 -16.06
CA LEU A 205 36.60 2.40 -17.09
C LEU A 205 35.84 1.11 -16.85
N GLU A 206 35.28 0.55 -17.93
CA GLU A 206 34.48 -0.67 -17.91
C GLU A 206 35.25 -1.89 -17.35
N GLY A 207 36.43 -2.20 -17.88
CA GLY A 207 37.20 -3.41 -17.50
C GLY A 207 37.55 -3.48 -16.01
N PRO A 208 38.22 -2.47 -15.42
CA PRO A 208 38.51 -2.43 -13.98
C PRO A 208 37.25 -2.54 -13.13
N SER A 209 36.18 -1.81 -13.49
CA SER A 209 34.92 -1.82 -12.75
C SER A 209 34.26 -3.20 -12.76
N LEU A 210 34.25 -3.89 -13.91
CA LEU A 210 33.73 -5.25 -13.99
C LEU A 210 34.53 -6.21 -13.11
N ASN A 211 35.86 -6.13 -13.15
CA ASN A 211 36.75 -6.96 -12.35
C ASN A 211 36.57 -6.77 -10.83
N GLU A 212 36.35 -5.53 -10.39
CA GLU A 212 36.25 -5.19 -8.97
C GLU A 212 34.84 -5.39 -8.40
N LEU A 213 33.79 -5.19 -9.22
CA LEU A 213 32.42 -5.10 -8.74
C LEU A 213 31.55 -6.32 -9.07
N TYR A 214 32.01 -7.25 -9.91
CA TYR A 214 31.22 -8.41 -10.35
C TYR A 214 31.91 -9.75 -10.10
N GLU A 215 31.09 -10.79 -9.93
CA GLU A 215 31.53 -12.17 -9.89
C GLU A 215 32.30 -12.54 -11.16
N THR A 216 33.49 -13.12 -10.98
CA THR A 216 34.39 -13.51 -12.07
C THR A 216 34.60 -12.40 -13.10
N GLY A 217 34.62 -11.13 -12.69
CA GLY A 217 34.81 -10.00 -13.60
C GLY A 217 33.71 -9.81 -14.64
N GLY A 218 32.48 -10.28 -14.37
CA GLY A 218 31.34 -10.16 -15.28
C GLY A 218 31.25 -11.27 -16.34
N VAL A 219 32.14 -12.27 -16.33
CA VAL A 219 32.14 -13.38 -17.31
C VAL A 219 31.55 -14.70 -16.78
N LEU A 220 30.76 -14.66 -15.70
CA LEU A 220 30.15 -15.87 -15.13
C LEU A 220 29.14 -16.47 -16.11
N SER A 221 29.25 -17.76 -16.40
CA SER A 221 28.35 -18.42 -17.36
C SER A 221 27.69 -19.68 -16.81
N SER A 222 26.59 -20.10 -17.45
CA SER A 222 26.05 -21.44 -17.28
C SER A 222 27.02 -22.51 -17.78
N SER A 223 26.90 -23.74 -17.30
CA SER A 223 27.83 -24.84 -17.59
C SER A 223 27.90 -25.18 -19.09
N ASP A 224 26.86 -24.85 -19.85
CA ASP A 224 26.77 -25.00 -21.31
C ASP A 224 27.11 -23.70 -22.07
N SER A 225 27.61 -22.67 -21.37
CA SER A 225 27.92 -21.34 -21.91
C SER A 225 26.77 -20.68 -22.68
N ARG A 226 25.53 -21.08 -22.42
CA ARG A 226 24.33 -20.49 -23.05
C ARG A 226 23.97 -19.14 -22.42
N MET A 227 24.11 -19.03 -21.10
CA MET A 227 23.68 -17.89 -20.31
C MET A 227 24.90 -17.21 -19.68
N LEU A 228 25.13 -15.95 -20.02
CA LEU A 228 26.05 -15.05 -19.32
C LEU A 228 25.32 -14.37 -18.14
N ILE A 229 25.93 -14.33 -16.97
CA ILE A 229 25.27 -13.95 -15.72
C ILE A 229 26.06 -12.84 -15.04
N LEU A 230 25.42 -11.69 -14.85
CA LEU A 230 25.96 -10.56 -14.11
C LEU A 230 25.50 -10.62 -12.65
N ALA A 231 26.44 -10.81 -11.73
CA ALA A 231 26.19 -10.83 -10.29
C ALA A 231 27.20 -9.93 -9.57
N GLY A 232 26.73 -9.02 -8.71
CA GLY A 232 27.59 -8.08 -8.00
C GLY A 232 28.40 -8.74 -6.87
N SER A 233 29.66 -8.34 -6.72
CA SER A 233 30.65 -8.82 -5.75
C SER A 233 31.36 -7.66 -5.05
N THR A 234 30.57 -6.80 -4.40
CA THR A 234 31.03 -5.57 -3.73
C THR A 234 30.15 -5.32 -2.50
N VAL A 235 30.56 -4.45 -1.59
CA VAL A 235 29.66 -3.96 -0.54
C VAL A 235 28.40 -3.35 -1.18
N GLY A 236 27.24 -3.85 -0.77
CA GLY A 236 25.93 -3.54 -1.37
C GLY A 236 25.47 -4.49 -2.48
N GLY A 237 26.34 -5.40 -2.91
CA GLY A 237 26.07 -6.47 -3.88
C GLY A 237 25.41 -5.96 -5.16
N GLY A 238 24.39 -6.68 -5.66
CA GLY A 238 23.65 -6.28 -6.85
C GLY A 238 23.00 -4.89 -6.76
N SER A 239 22.64 -4.39 -5.56
CA SER A 239 22.07 -3.04 -5.42
C SER A 239 23.09 -1.93 -5.69
N ALA A 240 24.38 -2.22 -5.52
CA ALA A 240 25.46 -1.28 -5.81
C ALA A 240 25.74 -1.15 -7.31
N VAL A 241 25.46 -2.19 -8.11
CA VAL A 241 25.79 -2.26 -9.56
C VAL A 241 24.59 -2.39 -10.49
N ASN A 242 23.36 -2.50 -9.97
CA ASN A 242 22.18 -2.51 -10.84
C ASN A 242 21.91 -1.14 -11.48
N TRP A 243 21.00 -1.13 -12.46
CA TRP A 243 20.69 0.00 -13.32
C TRP A 243 19.56 0.89 -12.79
N SER A 244 19.45 1.01 -11.47
CA SER A 244 18.50 1.90 -10.75
C SER A 244 17.00 1.63 -10.90
N ALA A 245 16.56 0.71 -11.76
CA ALA A 245 15.13 0.39 -11.94
C ALA A 245 14.46 -0.08 -10.63
N CYS A 246 13.32 0.53 -10.30
CA CYS A 246 12.57 0.33 -9.06
C CYS A 246 11.10 -0.02 -9.34
N ILE A 247 10.84 -1.21 -9.87
CA ILE A 247 9.49 -1.69 -10.13
C ILE A 247 8.97 -2.46 -8.91
N LYS A 248 7.78 -2.11 -8.41
CA LYS A 248 7.11 -2.81 -7.31
C LYS A 248 6.70 -4.24 -7.74
N THR A 249 6.58 -5.15 -6.78
CA THR A 249 6.12 -6.51 -7.05
C THR A 249 4.72 -6.48 -7.69
N PRO A 250 4.52 -7.06 -8.90
CA PRO A 250 3.23 -6.98 -9.59
C PRO A 250 2.11 -7.67 -8.80
N ASN A 251 0.89 -7.10 -8.83
CA ASN A 251 -0.27 -7.66 -8.13
C ASN A 251 -0.61 -9.10 -8.56
N SER A 252 -0.37 -9.46 -9.82
CA SER A 252 -0.54 -10.84 -10.30
C SER A 252 0.41 -11.80 -9.59
N VAL A 253 1.67 -11.42 -9.41
CA VAL A 253 2.69 -12.21 -8.71
C VAL A 253 2.40 -12.30 -7.21
N LEU A 254 1.96 -11.20 -6.58
CA LEU A 254 1.52 -11.24 -5.18
C LEU A 254 0.38 -12.24 -4.97
N LYS A 255 -0.59 -12.22 -5.89
CA LYS A 255 -1.72 -13.14 -5.87
C LYS A 255 -1.28 -14.58 -6.07
N GLU A 256 -0.45 -14.85 -7.06
CA GLU A 256 0.09 -16.18 -7.35
C GLU A 256 0.86 -16.75 -6.14
N TRP A 257 1.78 -15.97 -5.58
CA TRP A 257 2.56 -16.43 -4.43
C TRP A 257 1.72 -16.64 -3.17
N SER A 258 0.70 -15.80 -2.94
CA SER A 258 -0.21 -15.95 -1.80
C SER A 258 -1.15 -17.14 -1.95
N GLU A 259 -1.85 -17.22 -3.08
CA GLU A 259 -2.96 -18.16 -3.27
C GLU A 259 -2.51 -19.51 -3.85
N GLU A 260 -1.63 -19.50 -4.85
CA GLU A 260 -1.21 -20.74 -5.52
C GLU A 260 -0.04 -21.42 -4.80
N HIS A 261 0.92 -20.64 -4.30
CA HIS A 261 2.02 -21.16 -3.49
C HIS A 261 1.70 -21.24 -1.98
N ASN A 262 0.50 -20.79 -1.56
CA ASN A 262 0.03 -20.79 -0.17
C ASN A 262 0.97 -20.03 0.80
N LEU A 263 1.52 -18.90 0.35
CA LEU A 263 2.41 -18.03 1.14
C LEU A 263 1.70 -16.69 1.45
N PRO A 264 0.77 -16.64 2.43
CA PRO A 264 -0.04 -15.46 2.72
C PRO A 264 0.77 -14.20 3.05
N LEU A 265 2.05 -14.34 3.42
CA LEU A 265 2.99 -13.21 3.57
C LEU A 265 2.86 -12.20 2.41
N PHE A 266 2.80 -12.64 1.15
CA PHE A 266 2.89 -11.73 0.00
C PHE A 266 1.64 -10.87 -0.25
N GLN A 267 0.48 -11.21 0.33
CA GLN A 267 -0.71 -10.34 0.33
C GLN A 267 -0.97 -9.70 1.71
N SER A 268 -0.12 -9.95 2.70
CA SER A 268 -0.26 -9.37 4.03
C SER A 268 -0.01 -7.86 4.01
N LEU A 269 -0.67 -7.14 4.94
CA LEU A 269 -0.38 -5.72 5.19
C LEU A 269 1.09 -5.49 5.57
N GLU A 270 1.74 -6.48 6.20
CA GLU A 270 3.16 -6.45 6.53
C GLU A 270 4.02 -6.29 5.27
N TYR A 271 3.78 -7.10 4.24
CA TYR A 271 4.56 -7.05 3.00
C TYR A 271 4.26 -5.81 2.16
N LEU A 272 2.98 -5.41 2.06
CA LEU A 272 2.61 -4.18 1.35
C LEU A 272 3.24 -2.93 1.99
N SER A 273 3.22 -2.86 3.33
CA SER A 273 3.88 -1.79 4.08
C SER A 273 5.41 -1.83 3.94
N ALA A 274 6.00 -3.04 3.87
CA ALA A 274 7.42 -3.20 3.63
C ALA A 274 7.83 -2.64 2.25
N MET A 275 7.05 -2.87 1.19
CA MET A 275 7.31 -2.28 -0.12
C MET A 275 7.30 -0.75 -0.09
N GLU A 276 6.34 -0.11 0.57
CA GLU A 276 6.31 1.35 0.70
C GLU A 276 7.49 1.87 1.52
N THR A 277 7.84 1.18 2.60
CA THR A 277 8.98 1.52 3.46
C THR A 277 10.28 1.47 2.68
N VAL A 278 10.49 0.41 1.89
CA VAL A 278 11.66 0.26 1.02
C VAL A 278 11.72 1.38 -0.02
N CYS A 279 10.62 1.64 -0.73
CA CYS A 279 10.56 2.69 -1.74
C CYS A 279 10.91 4.06 -1.16
N LYS A 280 10.37 4.38 0.02
CA LYS A 280 10.69 5.61 0.74
C LYS A 280 12.16 5.65 1.20
N LYS A 281 12.69 4.55 1.74
CA LYS A 281 14.05 4.49 2.29
C LYS A 281 15.11 4.70 1.22
N ILE A 282 14.92 4.14 0.03
CA ILE A 282 15.88 4.28 -1.08
C ILE A 282 15.56 5.47 -1.99
N GLY A 283 14.61 6.33 -1.60
CA GLY A 283 14.29 7.56 -2.33
C GLY A 283 13.78 7.32 -3.75
N VAL A 284 12.90 6.33 -3.95
CA VAL A 284 12.32 6.04 -5.25
C VAL A 284 11.58 7.26 -5.79
N THR A 285 11.86 7.65 -7.02
CA THR A 285 11.24 8.79 -7.70
C THR A 285 10.77 8.44 -9.10
N GLU A 286 9.69 9.09 -9.51
CA GLU A 286 9.17 9.10 -10.89
C GLU A 286 9.82 10.20 -11.76
N ASN A 287 10.53 11.14 -11.14
CA ASN A 287 11.13 12.25 -11.87
C ASN A 287 12.27 11.74 -12.78
N CYS A 288 12.18 12.10 -14.05
CA CYS A 288 13.23 11.91 -15.04
C CYS A 288 13.33 13.16 -15.91
N THR A 289 14.29 14.02 -15.62
CA THR A 289 14.42 15.32 -16.31
C THR A 289 14.95 15.17 -17.72
N GLN A 290 15.77 14.14 -17.96
CA GLN A 290 16.37 13.86 -19.25
C GLN A 290 16.57 12.35 -19.44
N GLU A 291 16.06 11.80 -20.54
CA GLU A 291 16.26 10.40 -20.92
C GLU A 291 17.53 10.23 -21.78
N GLY A 292 18.22 9.10 -21.60
CA GLY A 292 19.33 8.70 -22.49
C GLY A 292 18.85 8.37 -23.90
N PHE A 293 19.76 8.36 -24.87
CA PHE A 293 19.46 8.11 -26.29
C PHE A 293 18.61 6.85 -26.51
N GLN A 294 18.99 5.73 -25.88
CA GLN A 294 18.30 4.45 -26.06
C GLN A 294 16.85 4.48 -25.51
N ASN A 295 16.61 5.19 -24.41
CA ASN A 295 15.27 5.32 -23.83
C ASN A 295 14.37 6.20 -24.71
N GLN A 296 14.93 7.26 -25.30
CA GLN A 296 14.20 8.08 -26.29
C GLN A 296 13.80 7.24 -27.51
N VAL A 297 14.68 6.34 -28.00
CA VAL A 297 14.37 5.40 -29.09
C VAL A 297 13.20 4.50 -28.73
N LEU A 298 13.24 3.84 -27.56
CA LEU A 298 12.15 2.98 -27.10
C LEU A 298 10.82 3.75 -27.05
N ARG A 299 10.82 4.93 -26.43
CA ARG A 299 9.63 5.77 -26.29
C ARG A 299 9.08 6.22 -27.63
N LYS A 300 9.92 6.74 -28.51
CA LYS A 300 9.53 7.21 -29.84
C LYS A 300 8.96 6.06 -30.69
N GLY A 301 9.61 4.91 -30.68
CA GLY A 301 9.16 3.72 -31.40
C GLY A 301 7.80 3.22 -30.90
N CYS A 302 7.60 3.16 -29.59
CA CYS A 302 6.30 2.81 -29.00
C CYS A 302 5.21 3.82 -29.38
N GLN A 303 5.48 5.12 -29.26
CA GLN A 303 4.53 6.18 -29.61
C GLN A 303 4.10 6.11 -31.09
N ASN A 304 5.05 5.91 -32.00
CA ASN A 304 4.76 5.80 -33.43
C ASN A 304 3.93 4.55 -33.79
N LEU A 305 4.02 3.48 -32.99
CA LEU A 305 3.22 2.27 -33.14
C LEU A 305 1.90 2.28 -32.37
N GLY A 306 1.61 3.33 -31.60
CA GLY A 306 0.44 3.38 -30.71
C GLY A 306 0.52 2.38 -29.54
N LEU A 307 1.73 2.05 -29.09
CA LEU A 307 1.98 1.14 -27.97
C LEU A 307 2.17 1.90 -26.65
N ASP A 308 1.70 1.32 -25.55
CA ASP A 308 1.91 1.86 -24.22
C ASP A 308 3.39 1.82 -23.81
N VAL A 309 3.93 2.93 -23.31
CA VAL A 309 5.30 3.02 -22.78
C VAL A 309 5.32 3.78 -21.47
N ASP A 310 5.72 3.10 -20.40
CA ASP A 310 5.72 3.62 -19.04
C ASP A 310 7.09 4.24 -18.70
N TYR A 311 7.11 5.18 -17.76
CA TYR A 311 8.34 5.58 -17.08
C TYR A 311 8.72 4.55 -16.03
N VAL A 312 10.02 4.23 -15.93
CA VAL A 312 10.56 3.36 -14.89
C VAL A 312 11.03 4.21 -13.72
N LEU A 313 10.46 3.95 -12.54
CA LEU A 313 10.87 4.57 -11.28
C LEU A 313 12.33 4.25 -10.95
N ARG A 314 13.04 5.19 -10.33
CA ARG A 314 14.49 5.06 -10.04
C ARG A 314 14.84 5.40 -8.59
N ASN A 315 15.90 4.78 -8.06
CA ASN A 315 16.49 5.12 -6.75
C ASN A 315 17.69 6.09 -6.88
N SER A 316 17.55 7.11 -7.72
CA SER A 316 18.53 8.18 -7.92
C SER A 316 17.79 9.51 -8.08
N SER A 317 18.49 10.64 -8.04
CA SER A 317 17.84 11.94 -8.26
C SER A 317 17.21 12.03 -9.66
N GLY A 318 16.20 12.90 -9.83
CA GLY A 318 15.53 13.08 -11.12
C GLY A 318 16.46 13.57 -12.23
N ASN A 319 17.49 14.35 -11.86
CA ASN A 319 18.51 14.92 -12.75
C ASN A 319 19.68 13.96 -13.00
N HIS A 320 19.66 12.75 -12.44
CA HIS A 320 20.78 11.83 -12.55
C HIS A 320 20.98 11.33 -13.99
N TYR A 321 22.14 11.64 -14.58
CA TYR A 321 22.47 11.41 -15.99
C TYR A 321 23.93 10.94 -16.17
N CYS A 322 24.35 9.86 -15.52
CA CYS A 322 25.77 9.43 -15.55
C CYS A 322 26.12 8.33 -16.56
N GLY A 323 25.18 7.49 -17.00
CA GLY A 323 25.46 6.33 -17.87
C GLY A 323 26.21 5.17 -17.19
N SER A 324 26.91 5.41 -16.08
CA SER A 324 27.87 4.45 -15.52
C SER A 324 27.36 3.62 -14.33
N CYS A 325 26.07 3.64 -13.97
CA CYS A 325 25.57 2.97 -12.76
C CYS A 325 25.92 1.47 -12.64
N GLY A 326 26.16 0.77 -13.76
CA GLY A 326 26.66 -0.60 -13.78
C GLY A 326 28.14 -0.75 -13.43
N TYR A 327 28.94 0.29 -13.63
CA TYR A 327 30.37 0.33 -13.33
C TYR A 327 30.66 1.00 -11.96
N GLY A 328 29.62 1.22 -11.15
CA GLY A 328 29.68 2.06 -9.96
C GLY A 328 29.22 3.48 -10.27
N CYS A 329 28.54 4.13 -9.31
CA CYS A 329 27.96 5.45 -9.53
C CYS A 329 28.97 6.55 -9.12
N PRO A 330 29.67 7.20 -10.08
CA PRO A 330 30.70 8.19 -9.74
C PRO A 330 30.12 9.47 -9.14
N THR A 331 28.82 9.77 -9.35
CA THR A 331 28.17 10.93 -8.71
C THR A 331 27.68 10.64 -7.29
N GLY A 332 27.60 9.37 -6.89
CA GLY A 332 27.11 8.95 -5.58
C GLY A 332 25.60 9.12 -5.35
N GLU A 333 24.82 9.44 -6.38
CA GLU A 333 23.37 9.67 -6.24
C GLU A 333 22.54 8.39 -6.15
N LYS A 334 23.04 7.26 -6.67
CA LYS A 334 22.31 5.98 -6.66
C LYS A 334 22.22 5.40 -5.25
N GLN A 335 21.00 5.23 -4.76
CA GLN A 335 20.68 4.80 -3.39
C GLN A 335 20.64 3.27 -3.24
N GLY A 336 21.80 2.63 -3.34
CA GLY A 336 21.98 1.19 -3.01
C GLY A 336 22.05 0.94 -1.49
N THR A 337 22.12 -0.34 -1.07
CA THR A 337 22.17 -0.67 0.37
C THR A 337 23.41 -0.12 1.08
N GLN A 338 24.52 0.07 0.35
CA GLN A 338 25.80 0.61 0.86
C GLN A 338 25.75 2.10 1.24
N VAL A 339 24.76 2.85 0.77
CA VAL A 339 24.53 4.25 1.15
C VAL A 339 23.22 4.48 1.89
N THR A 340 22.42 3.43 2.10
CA THR A 340 21.12 3.47 2.79
C THR A 340 21.15 2.55 4.02
N TRP A 341 20.70 1.31 3.89
CA TRP A 341 20.52 0.36 5.00
C TRP A 341 21.81 0.02 5.77
N LEU A 342 22.94 -0.12 5.09
CA LEU A 342 24.21 -0.42 5.77
C LEU A 342 24.74 0.78 6.57
N VAL A 343 24.37 2.02 6.17
CA VAL A 343 24.70 3.22 6.94
C VAL A 343 23.95 3.19 8.27
N ASP A 344 22.64 2.95 8.24
CA ASP A 344 21.84 2.75 9.46
C ASP A 344 22.42 1.63 10.33
N ALA A 345 22.83 0.51 9.72
CA ALA A 345 23.39 -0.61 10.47
C ALA A 345 24.66 -0.22 11.23
N VAL A 346 25.58 0.46 10.54
CA VAL A 346 26.84 0.94 11.12
C VAL A 346 26.61 2.01 12.18
N ASP A 347 25.69 2.95 11.94
CA ASP A 347 25.35 3.99 12.92
C ASP A 347 24.71 3.39 14.19
N ASN A 348 24.04 2.23 14.08
CA ASN A 348 23.57 1.43 15.21
C ASN A 348 24.61 0.42 15.75
N GLY A 349 25.88 0.54 15.35
CA GLY A 349 26.99 -0.23 15.93
C GLY A 349 27.25 -1.61 15.33
N ALA A 350 26.66 -1.93 14.18
CA ALA A 350 27.03 -3.11 13.40
C ALA A 350 28.47 -2.99 12.87
N VAL A 351 29.13 -4.13 12.71
CA VAL A 351 30.51 -4.20 12.20
C VAL A 351 30.52 -4.94 10.87
N LEU A 352 31.01 -4.29 9.81
CA LEU A 352 31.17 -4.87 8.48
C LEU A 352 32.61 -5.33 8.29
N ILE A 353 32.82 -6.59 7.90
CA ILE A 353 34.13 -7.15 7.56
C ILE A 353 34.12 -7.47 6.06
N THR A 354 34.90 -6.72 5.28
CA THR A 354 34.94 -6.82 3.82
C THR A 354 36.18 -7.57 3.33
N GLY A 355 36.19 -8.00 2.06
CA GLY A 355 37.25 -8.86 1.53
C GLY A 355 37.31 -10.22 2.22
N CYS A 356 36.22 -10.68 2.84
CA CYS A 356 36.17 -11.86 3.69
C CYS A 356 35.06 -12.82 3.26
N LYS A 357 35.44 -14.03 2.84
CA LYS A 357 34.53 -15.05 2.32
C LYS A 357 34.12 -16.04 3.42
N ALA A 358 32.82 -16.28 3.54
CA ALA A 358 32.29 -17.39 4.33
C ALA A 358 32.61 -18.73 3.62
N GLU A 359 33.30 -19.63 4.31
CA GLU A 359 33.67 -20.94 3.77
C GLU A 359 32.66 -22.03 4.18
N ARG A 360 32.15 -21.98 5.41
CA ARG A 360 31.30 -23.03 5.96
C ARG A 360 30.48 -22.58 7.16
N LEU A 361 29.19 -22.90 7.17
CA LEU A 361 28.30 -22.79 8.34
C LEU A 361 28.63 -23.87 9.37
N LEU A 362 28.56 -23.48 10.65
CA LEU A 362 28.83 -24.35 11.78
C LEU A 362 27.51 -24.85 12.37
N PHE A 363 27.39 -26.16 12.58
CA PHE A 363 26.18 -26.80 13.08
C PHE A 363 26.46 -27.74 14.26
N GLU A 364 25.49 -27.83 15.17
CA GLU A 364 25.39 -28.88 16.17
C GLU A 364 24.09 -29.69 16.03
N SER A 365 24.02 -30.86 16.66
CA SER A 365 22.80 -31.68 16.71
C SER A 365 21.76 -31.08 17.65
N ASN A 366 20.54 -30.87 17.17
CA ASN A 366 19.46 -30.29 17.94
C ASN A 366 18.59 -31.37 18.59
N LYS A 367 19.01 -31.85 19.77
CA LYS A 367 18.33 -32.94 20.49
C LYS A 367 16.90 -32.62 20.93
N ASN A 368 16.56 -31.33 21.06
CA ASN A 368 15.25 -30.86 21.53
C ASN A 368 14.34 -30.36 20.39
N GLY A 369 14.80 -30.40 19.14
CA GLY A 369 14.06 -29.92 17.98
C GLY A 369 13.22 -31.00 17.32
N ASN A 370 11.89 -30.98 17.50
CA ASN A 370 11.00 -31.92 16.84
C ASN A 370 10.95 -31.73 15.30
N THR A 371 11.26 -30.53 14.80
CA THR A 371 11.21 -30.19 13.36
C THR A 371 12.58 -29.94 12.73
N ARG A 372 13.47 -29.18 13.39
CA ARG A 372 14.81 -28.83 12.86
C ARG A 372 15.91 -29.61 13.58
N LYS A 373 16.54 -30.56 12.88
CA LYS A 373 17.52 -31.52 13.43
C LYS A 373 18.89 -30.91 13.73
N LYS A 374 19.23 -29.79 13.10
CA LYS A 374 20.49 -29.06 13.33
C LYS A 374 20.20 -27.72 14.00
N LYS A 375 21.21 -27.17 14.66
CA LYS A 375 21.21 -25.78 15.13
C LYS A 375 22.46 -25.08 14.59
N CYS A 376 22.26 -23.92 13.97
CA CYS A 376 23.35 -23.11 13.44
C CYS A 376 24.04 -22.35 14.58
N LEU A 377 25.37 -22.36 14.57
CA LEU A 377 26.22 -21.71 15.57
C LEU A 377 26.96 -20.49 15.04
N GLY A 378 26.90 -20.25 13.73
CA GLY A 378 27.69 -19.22 13.06
C GLY A 378 28.43 -19.76 11.84
N VAL A 379 29.59 -19.18 11.54
CA VAL A 379 30.34 -19.46 10.31
C VAL A 379 31.85 -19.53 10.54
N MET A 380 32.53 -20.32 9.71
CA MET A 380 33.96 -20.23 9.44
C MET A 380 34.18 -19.39 8.18
N ALA A 381 34.96 -18.33 8.28
CA ALA A 381 35.27 -17.40 7.21
C ALA A 381 36.78 -17.17 7.07
N LYS A 382 37.19 -16.68 5.91
CA LYS A 382 38.59 -16.41 5.58
C LYS A 382 38.70 -15.10 4.81
N ALA A 383 39.67 -14.27 5.19
CA ALA A 383 40.06 -13.12 4.38
C ALA A 383 40.62 -13.58 3.02
N LEU A 384 40.30 -12.84 1.96
CA LEU A 384 40.84 -13.07 0.62
C LEU A 384 42.25 -12.49 0.47
N SER A 385 42.62 -11.55 1.34
CA SER A 385 43.98 -11.03 1.48
C SER A 385 44.95 -12.12 1.95
N SER A 386 46.13 -12.19 1.32
CA SER A 386 47.21 -13.08 1.77
C SER A 386 47.89 -12.62 3.07
N ARG A 387 47.64 -11.38 3.50
CA ARG A 387 48.22 -10.80 4.73
C ARG A 387 47.53 -11.25 6.02
N VAL A 388 46.29 -11.70 5.92
CA VAL A 388 45.52 -12.27 7.03
C VAL A 388 45.52 -13.79 6.84
N THR A 389 46.31 -14.48 7.66
CA THR A 389 46.47 -15.93 7.57
C THR A 389 45.50 -16.67 8.50
N MET A 390 45.06 -16.02 9.58
CA MET A 390 44.11 -16.58 10.54
C MET A 390 42.70 -16.68 9.94
N LYS A 391 41.99 -17.76 10.27
CA LYS A 391 40.56 -17.91 9.94
C LYS A 391 39.69 -17.21 10.99
N LEU A 392 38.53 -16.71 10.56
CA LEU A 392 37.53 -16.09 11.42
C LEU A 392 36.43 -17.12 11.73
N GLN A 393 36.31 -17.53 12.99
CA GLN A 393 35.16 -18.28 13.48
C GLN A 393 34.21 -17.29 14.14
N ILE A 394 33.12 -16.93 13.47
CA ILE A 394 32.13 -16.02 14.03
C ILE A 394 30.96 -16.82 14.58
N GLU A 395 30.74 -16.72 15.88
CA GLU A 395 29.65 -17.37 16.61
C GLU A 395 28.49 -16.38 16.79
N ALA A 396 27.27 -16.85 16.51
CA ALA A 396 26.06 -16.02 16.56
C ALA A 396 24.85 -16.81 17.09
N LYS A 397 23.91 -16.10 17.74
CA LYS A 397 22.61 -16.69 18.13
C LYS A 397 21.74 -16.99 16.90
N VAL A 398 21.83 -16.12 15.89
CA VAL A 398 21.20 -16.27 14.58
C VAL A 398 22.21 -15.97 13.48
N THR A 399 22.17 -16.75 12.40
CA THR A 399 22.94 -16.52 11.17
C THR A 399 21.98 -16.31 10.00
N VAL A 400 22.20 -15.25 9.22
CA VAL A 400 21.45 -14.90 8.02
C VAL A 400 22.34 -15.11 6.81
N SER A 401 21.99 -16.04 5.92
CA SER A 401 22.61 -16.19 4.61
C SER A 401 21.97 -15.22 3.64
N ALA A 402 22.77 -14.33 3.05
CA ALA A 402 22.35 -13.31 2.11
C ALA A 402 23.36 -13.16 0.94
N GLY A 403 23.97 -14.28 0.52
CA GLY A 403 24.95 -14.34 -0.57
C GLY A 403 24.34 -14.23 -1.97
N GLY A 404 23.01 -14.13 -2.08
CA GLY A 404 22.29 -14.13 -3.35
C GLY A 404 22.03 -15.55 -3.88
N ALA A 405 21.24 -15.62 -4.95
CA ALA A 405 20.77 -16.89 -5.52
C ALA A 405 21.87 -17.81 -6.06
N LEU A 406 23.08 -17.29 -6.26
CA LEU A 406 24.20 -18.07 -6.78
C LEU A 406 25.16 -18.57 -5.70
N LEU A 407 25.20 -17.95 -4.51
CA LEU A 407 26.21 -18.24 -3.48
C LEU A 407 25.63 -18.74 -2.16
N THR A 408 24.40 -18.36 -1.81
CA THR A 408 23.70 -18.94 -0.65
C THR A 408 23.55 -20.46 -0.76
N PRO A 409 23.07 -21.03 -1.90
CA PRO A 409 22.91 -22.48 -1.97
C PRO A 409 24.23 -23.27 -1.88
N PRO A 410 25.32 -22.91 -2.60
CA PRO A 410 26.61 -23.56 -2.43
C PRO A 410 27.16 -23.52 -1.00
N LEU A 411 26.99 -22.42 -0.28
CA LEU A 411 27.39 -22.32 1.13
C LEU A 411 26.60 -23.31 1.99
N MET A 412 25.28 -23.39 1.80
CA MET A 412 24.41 -24.32 2.53
C MET A 412 24.74 -25.79 2.22
N ILE A 413 24.92 -26.14 0.94
CA ILE A 413 25.24 -27.50 0.47
C ILE A 413 26.60 -27.95 1.01
N SER A 414 27.65 -27.14 0.83
CA SER A 414 29.01 -27.46 1.30
C SER A 414 29.11 -27.54 2.82
N SER A 415 28.20 -26.89 3.55
CA SER A 415 28.10 -26.97 5.01
C SER A 415 27.35 -28.21 5.51
N GLY A 416 26.83 -29.05 4.59
CA GLY A 416 26.24 -30.36 4.89
C GLY A 416 24.72 -30.35 5.06
N LEU A 417 24.01 -29.30 4.61
CA LEU A 417 22.56 -29.34 4.47
C LEU A 417 22.16 -30.19 3.25
N LYS A 418 21.07 -30.96 3.37
CA LYS A 418 20.67 -32.01 2.41
C LYS A 418 19.30 -31.78 1.75
N ASN A 419 18.63 -30.67 2.04
CA ASN A 419 17.28 -30.38 1.58
C ASN A 419 17.34 -30.23 0.06
N LYS A 420 16.54 -31.04 -0.64
CA LYS A 420 16.53 -31.16 -2.10
C LYS A 420 16.18 -29.84 -2.81
N ASN A 421 15.57 -28.89 -2.11
CA ASN A 421 15.18 -27.59 -2.66
C ASN A 421 16.33 -26.57 -2.60
N ILE A 422 17.41 -26.83 -1.84
CA ILE A 422 18.60 -25.98 -1.83
C ILE A 422 19.35 -26.14 -3.15
N GLY A 423 19.51 -25.04 -3.87
CA GLY A 423 20.21 -24.96 -5.15
C GLY A 423 19.35 -25.29 -6.35
N ARG A 424 18.07 -25.64 -6.19
CA ARG A 424 17.13 -25.88 -7.31
C ARG A 424 16.16 -24.72 -7.43
N ASN A 425 15.37 -24.67 -8.51
CA ASN A 425 14.40 -23.60 -8.75
C ASN A 425 15.05 -22.23 -9.03
N LEU A 426 16.22 -22.24 -9.66
CA LEU A 426 16.89 -21.01 -10.07
C LEU A 426 16.16 -20.39 -11.25
N HIS A 427 15.64 -19.18 -11.08
CA HIS A 427 15.11 -18.35 -12.16
C HIS A 427 16.09 -17.25 -12.52
N LEU A 428 16.18 -16.92 -13.81
CA LEU A 428 17.23 -16.05 -14.34
C LEU A 428 16.74 -14.81 -15.09
N HIS A 429 15.43 -14.66 -15.38
CA HIS A 429 14.94 -13.67 -16.34
C HIS A 429 15.83 -13.60 -17.61
N PRO A 430 15.83 -14.65 -18.44
CA PRO A 430 16.60 -14.69 -19.68
C PRO A 430 16.40 -13.43 -20.52
N VAL A 431 17.50 -12.95 -21.11
CA VAL A 431 17.50 -11.76 -21.97
C VAL A 431 18.13 -12.06 -23.33
N LEU A 432 17.51 -11.54 -24.38
CA LEU A 432 18.13 -11.33 -25.69
C LEU A 432 17.95 -9.87 -26.11
N MET A 433 18.77 -9.41 -27.04
CA MET A 433 18.79 -8.02 -27.47
C MET A 433 18.50 -7.88 -28.97
N THR A 434 17.85 -6.78 -29.33
CA THR A 434 17.76 -6.27 -30.70
C THR A 434 18.47 -4.93 -30.76
N TRP A 435 19.02 -4.58 -31.91
CA TRP A 435 19.75 -3.32 -32.09
C TRP A 435 19.26 -2.58 -33.34
N GLY A 436 19.39 -1.26 -33.32
CA GLY A 436 19.09 -0.39 -34.46
C GLY A 436 20.06 0.79 -34.55
N TYR A 437 20.46 1.13 -35.76
CA TYR A 437 21.39 2.23 -36.04
C TYR A 437 20.66 3.51 -36.46
N PHE A 438 21.04 4.65 -35.87
CA PHE A 438 20.41 5.96 -36.08
C PHE A 438 21.45 7.05 -36.38
N PRO A 439 21.80 7.27 -37.67
CA PRO A 439 22.75 8.30 -38.08
C PRO A 439 22.37 9.70 -37.57
N ASP A 440 23.37 10.49 -37.17
CA ASP A 440 23.18 11.88 -36.72
C ASP A 440 22.50 12.75 -37.80
N SER A 441 22.73 12.46 -39.08
CA SER A 441 22.19 13.21 -40.21
C SER A 441 20.66 13.07 -40.40
N ILE A 442 20.04 12.04 -39.82
CA ILE A 442 18.63 11.68 -40.07
C ILE A 442 17.81 11.71 -38.76
N SER A 443 18.46 11.72 -37.60
CA SER A 443 17.81 11.53 -36.31
C SER A 443 17.70 12.83 -35.49
N ASP A 444 16.50 13.11 -35.00
CA ASP A 444 16.19 14.14 -33.99
C ASP A 444 16.54 13.70 -32.55
N LEU A 445 16.96 12.45 -32.36
CA LEU A 445 17.31 11.87 -31.06
C LEU A 445 18.68 12.34 -30.59
N LYS A 446 18.77 12.71 -29.31
CA LYS A 446 19.97 13.34 -28.71
C LYS A 446 20.73 12.38 -27.78
N GLY A 447 22.04 12.61 -27.70
CA GLY A 447 22.97 11.88 -26.82
C GLY A 447 23.52 10.62 -27.47
N LYS A 448 24.39 9.93 -26.73
CA LYS A 448 25.01 8.65 -27.13
C LYS A 448 24.44 7.48 -26.34
N ASN A 449 24.60 6.25 -26.84
CA ASN A 449 24.02 5.06 -26.23
C ASN A 449 24.51 4.76 -24.79
N TYR A 450 25.72 5.20 -24.43
CA TYR A 450 26.32 5.02 -23.11
C TYR A 450 26.05 6.18 -22.14
N GLU A 451 25.28 7.20 -22.55
CA GLU A 451 24.99 8.38 -21.73
C GLU A 451 23.59 8.31 -21.08
N GLY A 452 23.48 8.90 -19.89
CA GLY A 452 22.19 9.12 -19.21
C GLY A 452 21.68 7.97 -18.34
N GLY A 453 20.39 8.02 -18.00
CA GLY A 453 19.74 6.95 -17.26
C GLY A 453 19.66 5.67 -18.10
N ILE A 454 20.06 4.53 -17.52
CA ILE A 454 20.13 3.25 -18.24
C ILE A 454 18.74 2.70 -18.54
N ILE A 455 17.88 2.52 -17.51
CA ILE A 455 16.47 2.13 -17.67
C ILE A 455 15.60 3.27 -17.14
N THR A 456 14.98 4.04 -18.05
CA THR A 456 14.00 5.09 -17.72
C THR A 456 12.64 4.86 -18.37
N SER A 457 12.57 3.93 -19.33
CA SER A 457 11.37 3.59 -20.07
C SER A 457 11.19 2.07 -20.16
N VAL A 458 9.94 1.60 -20.17
CA VAL A 458 9.60 0.18 -20.32
C VAL A 458 8.33 0.01 -21.15
N HIS A 459 8.33 -0.99 -22.02
CA HIS A 459 7.14 -1.45 -22.75
C HIS A 459 6.81 -2.90 -22.38
N LYS A 460 5.52 -3.22 -22.21
CA LYS A 460 5.05 -4.57 -21.87
C LYS A 460 4.41 -5.22 -23.09
N VAL A 461 4.95 -6.35 -23.53
CA VAL A 461 4.42 -7.14 -24.63
C VAL A 461 3.29 -8.03 -24.12
N MET A 462 2.06 -7.74 -24.54
CA MET A 462 0.85 -8.42 -24.03
C MET A 462 0.54 -9.72 -24.79
N SER A 463 -0.13 -10.67 -24.13
CA SER A 463 -0.68 -11.87 -24.77
C SER A 463 -1.93 -11.55 -25.61
N THR A 464 -2.04 -12.16 -26.80
CA THR A 464 -3.14 -11.97 -27.76
C THR A 464 -4.27 -13.00 -27.65
N SER A 465 -4.33 -13.81 -26.58
CA SER A 465 -5.34 -14.86 -26.44
C SER A 465 -6.77 -14.29 -26.28
N SER A 466 -7.66 -14.68 -27.19
CA SER A 466 -9.08 -14.30 -27.28
C SER A 466 -10.00 -14.92 -26.22
N ASP A 467 -9.46 -15.56 -25.17
CA ASP A 467 -10.27 -16.12 -24.08
C ASP A 467 -10.56 -15.03 -23.04
N SER A 468 -11.77 -14.49 -23.05
CA SER A 468 -12.26 -13.46 -22.11
C SER A 468 -12.25 -13.86 -20.62
N ASN A 469 -11.86 -15.10 -20.31
CA ASN A 469 -11.78 -15.65 -18.95
C ASN A 469 -10.34 -15.90 -18.44
N LYS A 470 -9.30 -15.65 -19.25
CA LYS A 470 -7.90 -15.65 -18.80
C LYS A 470 -7.36 -14.23 -18.88
N LYS A 471 -7.05 -13.64 -17.70
CA LYS A 471 -6.48 -12.29 -17.58
C LYS A 471 -5.25 -12.12 -18.49
N SER A 472 -5.14 -10.95 -19.13
CA SER A 472 -4.04 -10.63 -20.05
C SER A 472 -2.69 -10.74 -19.35
N ASP A 473 -1.90 -11.75 -19.71
CA ASP A 473 -0.58 -11.99 -19.11
C ASP A 473 0.51 -11.29 -19.95
N THR A 474 1.50 -10.69 -19.28
CA THR A 474 2.64 -10.06 -19.95
C THR A 474 3.61 -11.14 -20.43
N ARG A 475 3.89 -11.18 -21.74
CA ARG A 475 4.79 -12.17 -22.34
C ARG A 475 6.27 -11.80 -22.14
N ALA A 476 6.59 -10.53 -22.33
CA ALA A 476 7.93 -9.98 -22.18
C ALA A 476 7.86 -8.50 -21.80
N ILE A 477 8.95 -7.97 -21.24
CA ILE A 477 9.17 -6.53 -21.10
C ILE A 477 10.34 -6.12 -21.99
N ILE A 478 10.23 -4.91 -22.56
CA ILE A 478 11.25 -4.27 -23.37
C ILE A 478 11.81 -3.09 -22.61
N GLU A 479 13.10 -3.13 -22.34
CA GLU A 479 13.87 -2.10 -21.64
C GLU A 479 15.16 -1.79 -22.42
N THR A 480 16.03 -0.94 -21.87
CA THR A 480 17.29 -0.53 -22.51
C THR A 480 18.50 -0.95 -21.65
N PRO A 481 19.60 -1.45 -22.25
CA PRO A 481 20.76 -1.91 -21.51
C PRO A 481 21.84 -0.85 -21.33
N LEU A 482 22.76 -1.11 -20.38
CA LEU A 482 24.08 -0.50 -20.37
C LEU A 482 25.03 -1.34 -21.22
N LEU A 483 25.62 -0.74 -22.25
CA LEU A 483 26.64 -1.37 -23.09
C LEU A 483 27.82 -0.42 -23.28
N GLY A 484 28.87 -0.61 -22.49
CA GLY A 484 30.17 0.00 -22.76
C GLY A 484 30.83 -0.57 -24.03
N PRO A 485 31.91 0.04 -24.53
CA PRO A 485 32.56 -0.40 -25.77
C PRO A 485 33.02 -1.86 -25.75
N ALA A 486 33.48 -2.38 -24.60
CA ALA A 486 33.94 -3.76 -24.50
C ALA A 486 32.77 -4.75 -24.46
N SER A 487 31.69 -4.42 -23.73
CA SER A 487 30.46 -5.22 -23.74
C SER A 487 29.81 -5.25 -25.12
N PHE A 488 29.72 -4.09 -25.79
CA PHE A 488 29.22 -4.01 -27.17
C PHE A 488 30.07 -4.85 -28.13
N ALA A 489 31.40 -4.70 -28.08
CA ALA A 489 32.31 -5.50 -28.89
C ALA A 489 32.16 -7.01 -28.66
N SER A 490 31.97 -7.42 -27.40
CA SER A 490 31.82 -8.84 -27.03
C SER A 490 30.50 -9.45 -27.50
N LEU A 491 29.43 -8.63 -27.58
CA LEU A 491 28.11 -9.06 -28.07
C LEU A 491 27.98 -8.94 -29.59
N CYS A 492 28.89 -8.22 -30.24
CA CYS A 492 28.87 -8.00 -31.68
C CYS A 492 29.24 -9.30 -32.42
N PRO A 493 28.32 -9.93 -33.17
CA PRO A 493 28.63 -11.18 -33.87
C PRO A 493 29.68 -10.94 -34.95
N TRP A 494 30.75 -11.73 -35.00
CA TRP A 494 31.86 -11.50 -35.94
C TRP A 494 31.53 -11.99 -37.36
N GLU A 495 31.62 -11.11 -38.36
CA GLU A 495 31.48 -11.45 -39.78
C GLU A 495 32.78 -11.18 -40.56
N SER A 496 33.36 -9.99 -40.38
CA SER A 496 34.67 -9.63 -40.93
C SER A 496 35.26 -8.47 -40.14
N GLY A 497 36.58 -8.26 -40.25
CA GLY A 497 37.24 -7.13 -39.60
C GLY A 497 36.76 -5.76 -40.08
N LEU A 498 36.36 -5.63 -41.35
CA LEU A 498 35.80 -4.38 -41.88
C LEU A 498 34.42 -4.09 -41.29
N ASP A 499 33.54 -5.10 -41.30
CA ASP A 499 32.19 -4.99 -40.76
C ASP A 499 32.21 -4.67 -39.25
N PHE A 500 33.06 -5.35 -38.49
CA PHE A 500 33.25 -5.07 -37.06
C PHE A 500 33.72 -3.64 -36.80
N LYS A 501 34.73 -3.15 -37.55
CA LYS A 501 35.20 -1.76 -37.44
C LYS A 501 34.09 -0.75 -37.76
N ASN A 502 33.28 -1.00 -38.79
CA ASN A 502 32.14 -0.15 -39.11
C ASN A 502 31.10 -0.12 -37.98
N ARG A 503 30.76 -1.28 -37.39
CA ARG A 503 29.85 -1.34 -36.25
C ARG A 503 30.40 -0.63 -35.00
N MET A 504 31.71 -0.74 -34.77
CA MET A 504 32.38 0.02 -33.69
C MET A 504 32.35 1.53 -33.96
N LEU A 505 32.52 2.00 -35.19
CA LEU A 505 32.36 3.43 -35.53
C LEU A 505 30.92 3.90 -35.32
N ASN A 506 29.94 3.05 -35.60
CA ASN A 506 28.52 3.32 -35.40
C ASN A 506 28.04 3.15 -33.94
N TYR A 507 28.91 2.67 -33.03
CA TYR A 507 28.58 2.32 -31.66
C TYR A 507 27.79 3.42 -30.91
N PRO A 508 28.21 4.70 -30.88
CA PRO A 508 27.52 5.73 -30.09
C PRO A 508 26.06 5.95 -30.48
N ARG A 509 25.73 5.64 -31.73
CA ARG A 509 24.43 5.88 -32.36
C ARG A 509 23.68 4.57 -32.63
N THR A 510 24.13 3.45 -32.06
CA THR A 510 23.43 2.17 -32.09
C THR A 510 22.66 1.97 -30.80
N ALA A 511 21.33 2.00 -30.87
CA ALA A 511 20.46 1.72 -29.73
C ALA A 511 20.18 0.24 -29.61
N HIS A 512 20.15 -0.27 -28.37
CA HIS A 512 19.80 -1.64 -28.07
C HIS A 512 18.54 -1.68 -27.21
N LEU A 513 17.66 -2.63 -27.51
CA LEU A 513 16.51 -2.96 -26.69
C LEU A 513 16.68 -4.39 -26.17
N ILE A 514 16.50 -4.57 -24.87
CA ILE A 514 16.53 -5.88 -24.24
C ILE A 514 15.12 -6.42 -24.11
N THR A 515 14.94 -7.68 -24.51
CA THR A 515 13.72 -8.46 -24.26
C THR A 515 13.95 -9.31 -23.03
N ILE A 516 13.21 -9.05 -21.96
CA ILE A 516 13.25 -9.82 -20.72
C ILE A 516 11.95 -10.59 -20.59
N ILE A 517 12.03 -11.89 -20.32
CA ILE A 517 10.86 -12.74 -20.07
C ILE A 517 10.76 -13.12 -18.59
N ARG A 518 9.53 -13.29 -18.11
CA ARG A 518 9.27 -14.05 -16.87
C ARG A 518 9.40 -15.53 -17.20
N ASP A 519 10.46 -16.17 -16.73
CA ASP A 519 10.76 -17.55 -17.07
C ASP A 519 9.90 -18.57 -16.30
N PHE A 520 9.32 -19.49 -17.05
CA PHE A 520 8.60 -20.65 -16.53
C PHE A 520 9.54 -21.83 -16.26
N ALA A 521 10.62 -21.95 -17.04
CA ALA A 521 11.67 -22.90 -16.71
C ALA A 521 12.43 -22.48 -15.45
N SER A 522 13.05 -23.47 -14.82
CA SER A 522 13.99 -23.23 -13.73
C SER A 522 15.27 -24.03 -13.91
N GLY A 523 16.34 -23.54 -13.30
CA GLY A 523 17.66 -24.14 -13.28
C GLY A 523 18.09 -24.57 -11.89
N GLU A 524 19.38 -24.82 -11.75
CA GLU A 524 20.01 -25.21 -10.50
C GLU A 524 21.47 -24.73 -10.37
N VAL A 525 21.91 -24.57 -9.12
CA VAL A 525 23.27 -24.24 -8.67
C VAL A 525 23.72 -25.33 -7.70
N THR A 526 24.65 -26.18 -8.12
CA THR A 526 25.14 -27.29 -7.28
C THR A 526 26.39 -26.96 -6.48
N SER A 527 27.19 -26.03 -6.97
CA SER A 527 28.38 -25.50 -6.31
C SER A 527 28.68 -24.12 -6.87
N GLU A 528 29.57 -23.38 -6.23
CA GLU A 528 30.03 -22.07 -6.74
C GLU A 528 30.50 -22.21 -8.19
N GLY A 529 30.03 -21.31 -9.07
CA GLY A 529 30.33 -21.32 -10.51
C GLY A 529 29.70 -22.46 -11.33
N ARG A 530 28.93 -23.39 -10.73
CA ARG A 530 28.29 -24.50 -11.46
C ARG A 530 26.79 -24.30 -11.58
N ILE A 531 26.39 -23.61 -12.64
CA ILE A 531 25.01 -23.24 -12.93
C ILE A 531 24.49 -24.05 -14.13
N ARG A 532 23.28 -24.61 -14.03
CA ARG A 532 22.58 -25.25 -15.14
C ARG A 532 21.22 -24.60 -15.33
N TYR A 533 20.87 -24.26 -16.57
CA TYR A 533 19.61 -23.60 -16.88
C TYR A 533 19.20 -23.91 -18.31
N LYS A 534 17.92 -24.21 -18.54
CA LYS A 534 17.40 -24.53 -19.87
C LYS A 534 16.03 -23.89 -20.05
N LEU A 535 15.85 -23.14 -21.15
CA LEU A 535 14.57 -22.52 -21.50
C LEU A 535 13.50 -23.57 -21.82
N SER A 536 12.28 -23.31 -21.36
CA SER A 536 11.10 -24.06 -21.79
C SER A 536 10.62 -23.62 -23.18
N LYS A 537 9.62 -24.32 -23.73
CA LYS A 537 9.01 -23.95 -25.00
C LYS A 537 8.32 -22.57 -24.92
N ILE A 538 7.56 -22.33 -23.85
CA ILE A 538 6.85 -21.05 -23.65
C ILE A 538 7.83 -19.89 -23.47
N ASP A 539 8.97 -20.13 -22.80
CA ASP A 539 10.02 -19.11 -22.66
C ASP A 539 10.55 -18.66 -24.02
N LYS A 540 10.79 -19.62 -24.93
CA LYS A 540 11.23 -19.32 -26.31
C LYS A 540 10.17 -18.58 -27.11
N GLU A 541 8.90 -18.94 -26.96
CA GLU A 541 7.79 -18.25 -27.64
C GLU A 541 7.63 -16.82 -27.15
N ASN A 542 7.74 -16.58 -25.85
CA ASN A 542 7.70 -15.24 -25.26
C ASN A 542 8.93 -14.40 -25.67
N MET A 543 10.10 -15.01 -25.69
CA MET A 543 11.32 -14.38 -26.16
C MET A 543 11.21 -13.99 -27.64
N LYS A 544 10.65 -14.87 -28.49
CA LYS A 544 10.37 -14.56 -29.90
C LYS A 544 9.47 -13.34 -30.02
N ALA A 545 8.35 -13.32 -29.30
CA ALA A 545 7.40 -12.21 -29.34
C ALA A 545 8.06 -10.88 -28.95
N GLY A 546 8.89 -10.88 -27.91
CA GLY A 546 9.61 -9.68 -27.49
C GLY A 546 10.68 -9.21 -28.48
N LEU A 547 11.46 -10.12 -29.08
CA LEU A 547 12.43 -9.77 -30.13
C LEU A 547 11.75 -9.13 -31.34
N GLN A 548 10.65 -9.73 -31.81
CA GLN A 548 9.90 -9.19 -32.94
C GLN A 548 9.31 -7.82 -32.62
N GLN A 549 8.78 -7.63 -31.42
CA GLN A 549 8.28 -6.34 -30.96
C GLN A 549 9.39 -5.29 -30.83
N GLY A 550 10.57 -5.67 -30.33
CA GLY A 550 11.75 -4.80 -30.24
C GLY A 550 12.22 -4.30 -31.60
N LEU A 551 12.27 -5.18 -32.61
CA LEU A 551 12.58 -4.78 -33.98
C LEU A 551 11.56 -3.79 -34.54
N ARG A 552 10.26 -4.06 -34.37
CA ARG A 552 9.20 -3.13 -34.81
C ARG A 552 9.36 -1.76 -34.16
N ILE A 553 9.64 -1.71 -32.86
CA ILE A 553 9.88 -0.45 -32.12
C ILE A 553 11.09 0.29 -32.70
N LEU A 554 12.21 -0.39 -32.95
CA LEU A 554 13.41 0.23 -33.53
C LEU A 554 13.15 0.81 -34.93
N ILE A 555 12.46 0.06 -35.78
CA ILE A 555 12.07 0.50 -37.13
C ILE A 555 11.16 1.73 -37.05
N ALA A 556 10.11 1.66 -36.23
CA ALA A 556 9.17 2.76 -36.05
C ALA A 556 9.81 4.01 -35.44
N ALA A 557 10.87 3.86 -34.64
CA ALA A 557 11.65 4.98 -34.12
C ALA A 557 12.51 5.67 -35.21
N GLY A 558 12.68 5.05 -36.37
CA GLY A 558 13.43 5.56 -37.51
C GLY A 558 14.84 4.96 -37.68
N ALA A 559 15.07 3.72 -37.24
CA ALA A 559 16.34 3.04 -37.48
C ALA A 559 16.57 2.84 -38.99
N VAL A 560 17.80 3.10 -39.47
CA VAL A 560 18.15 2.86 -40.89
C VAL A 560 18.59 1.42 -41.15
N GLU A 561 18.98 0.72 -40.09
CA GLU A 561 19.35 -0.70 -40.08
C GLU A 561 18.98 -1.28 -38.72
N VAL A 562 18.45 -2.50 -38.71
CA VAL A 562 18.10 -3.23 -37.48
C VAL A 562 18.58 -4.67 -37.54
N GLY A 563 18.82 -5.26 -36.39
CA GLY A 563 19.23 -6.66 -36.32
C GLY A 563 19.16 -7.28 -34.93
N THR A 564 19.64 -8.51 -34.86
CA THR A 564 19.80 -9.29 -33.62
C THR A 564 21.28 -9.58 -33.36
N HIS A 565 21.59 -10.22 -32.23
CA HIS A 565 22.93 -10.71 -31.90
C HIS A 565 23.12 -12.20 -32.21
N ARG A 566 22.39 -12.72 -33.21
CA ARG A 566 22.63 -14.08 -33.71
C ARG A 566 24.02 -14.15 -34.33
N SER A 567 24.68 -15.30 -34.18
CA SER A 567 26.09 -15.50 -34.53
C SER A 567 26.47 -15.20 -35.98
N ASP A 568 25.51 -15.17 -36.90
CA ASP A 568 25.68 -14.85 -38.33
C ASP A 568 25.48 -13.36 -38.65
N GLY A 569 25.18 -12.53 -37.65
CA GLY A 569 24.95 -11.09 -37.85
C GLY A 569 23.60 -10.74 -38.46
N GLN A 570 22.57 -11.56 -38.25
CA GLN A 570 21.21 -11.38 -38.75
C GLN A 570 20.71 -9.91 -38.63
N ARG A 571 20.57 -9.23 -39.78
CA ARG A 571 20.17 -7.81 -39.88
C ARG A 571 19.49 -7.48 -41.21
N ILE A 572 18.87 -6.30 -41.27
CA ILE A 572 18.24 -5.75 -42.48
C ILE A 572 18.36 -4.21 -42.51
N LYS A 573 18.55 -3.63 -43.70
CA LYS A 573 18.52 -2.18 -43.92
C LYS A 573 17.10 -1.72 -44.20
N CYS A 574 16.64 -0.67 -43.54
CA CYS A 574 15.26 -0.22 -43.59
C CYS A 574 14.97 0.82 -44.69
N THR A 575 15.99 1.46 -45.25
CA THR A 575 15.84 2.63 -46.15
C THR A 575 15.68 2.29 -47.64
N GLU A 576 15.75 1.02 -48.04
CA GLU A 576 15.84 0.61 -49.45
C GLU A 576 14.99 -0.63 -49.79
N ILE A 577 14.03 -1.00 -48.94
CA ILE A 577 13.23 -2.23 -49.06
C ILE A 577 11.73 -1.98 -48.81
N SER A 578 10.89 -2.89 -49.29
CA SER A 578 9.43 -2.82 -49.09
C SER A 578 9.02 -3.18 -47.65
N GLU A 579 7.88 -2.68 -47.20
CA GLU A 579 7.30 -3.04 -45.88
C GLU A 579 7.09 -4.55 -45.74
N ASN A 580 6.77 -5.25 -46.83
CA ASN A 580 6.59 -6.71 -46.83
C ASN A 580 7.90 -7.46 -46.53
N GLU A 581 9.03 -7.00 -47.08
CA GLU A 581 10.35 -7.62 -46.82
C GLU A 581 10.80 -7.39 -45.37
N VAL A 582 10.49 -6.22 -44.81
CA VAL A 582 10.73 -5.92 -43.39
C VAL A 582 9.92 -6.87 -42.51
N GLU A 583 8.64 -7.06 -42.80
CA GLU A 583 7.79 -7.94 -42.01
C GLU A 583 8.20 -9.42 -42.15
N GLU A 584 8.56 -9.87 -43.36
CA GLU A 584 9.10 -11.22 -43.58
C GLU A 584 10.39 -11.46 -42.77
N PHE A 585 11.29 -10.47 -42.71
CA PHE A 585 12.48 -10.55 -41.85
C PHE A 585 12.09 -10.71 -40.38
N ILE A 586 11.17 -9.90 -39.87
CA ILE A 586 10.72 -9.94 -38.47
C ILE A 586 10.06 -11.29 -38.15
N GLU A 587 9.22 -11.82 -39.02
CA GLU A 587 8.55 -13.12 -38.84
C GLU A 587 9.56 -14.29 -38.73
N ASN A 588 10.67 -14.19 -39.46
CA ASN A 588 11.77 -15.16 -39.50
C ASN A 588 12.76 -15.02 -38.33
N VAL A 589 12.68 -13.97 -37.52
CA VAL A 589 13.48 -13.84 -36.29
C VAL A 589 12.97 -14.81 -35.23
N ASN A 590 13.85 -15.71 -34.80
CA ASN A 590 13.56 -16.74 -33.82
C ASN A 590 14.72 -16.87 -32.82
N PRO A 591 14.45 -17.09 -31.52
CA PRO A 591 15.50 -17.39 -30.55
C PRO A 591 16.08 -18.78 -30.83
N VAL A 592 17.37 -18.83 -31.18
CA VAL A 592 18.13 -20.07 -31.40
C VAL A 592 18.86 -20.51 -30.13
N GLU A 593 19.45 -21.71 -30.15
CA GLU A 593 20.14 -22.28 -28.99
C GLU A 593 21.50 -21.58 -28.71
N GLY A 594 22.18 -21.97 -27.62
CA GLY A 594 23.44 -21.34 -27.18
C GLY A 594 24.67 -21.83 -27.94
N VAL A 595 25.82 -21.18 -27.70
CA VAL A 595 27.12 -21.40 -28.38
C VAL A 595 27.54 -22.87 -28.50
N LEU A 596 27.30 -23.69 -27.46
CA LEU A 596 27.69 -25.11 -27.44
C LEU A 596 26.64 -26.07 -28.03
N SER A 597 25.63 -25.54 -28.72
CA SER A 597 24.54 -26.34 -29.30
C SER A 597 24.88 -26.78 -30.72
N PRO A 598 24.40 -27.94 -31.21
CA PRO A 598 24.75 -28.50 -32.52
C PRO A 598 24.13 -27.76 -33.73
N GLY A 599 23.65 -26.54 -33.55
CA GLY A 599 23.04 -25.72 -34.61
C GLY A 599 24.07 -24.88 -35.36
N GLU A 600 23.78 -24.53 -36.61
CA GLU A 600 24.62 -23.67 -37.44
C GLU A 600 24.70 -22.22 -36.90
N HIS A 601 23.63 -21.76 -36.25
CA HIS A 601 23.55 -20.44 -35.65
C HIS A 601 23.21 -20.52 -34.16
N TRP A 602 23.74 -19.58 -33.38
CA TRP A 602 23.55 -19.52 -31.95
C TRP A 602 23.32 -18.09 -31.45
N ASN A 603 22.76 -17.98 -30.24
CA ASN A 603 22.56 -16.73 -29.51
C ASN A 603 23.29 -16.79 -28.16
N LEU A 604 23.84 -15.66 -27.72
CA LEU A 604 24.28 -15.50 -26.33
C LEU A 604 23.14 -14.90 -25.51
N TYR A 605 22.65 -15.65 -24.53
CA TYR A 605 21.65 -15.15 -23.59
C TYR A 605 22.35 -14.48 -22.42
N THR A 606 21.73 -13.43 -21.86
CA THR A 606 22.26 -12.74 -20.67
C THR A 606 21.25 -12.75 -19.52
N SER A 607 21.71 -12.59 -18.29
CA SER A 607 20.88 -12.48 -17.08
C SER A 607 21.54 -11.57 -16.05
N ALA A 608 20.76 -10.65 -15.49
CA ALA A 608 21.14 -9.82 -14.35
C ALA A 608 20.24 -10.06 -13.12
N HIS A 609 19.27 -10.97 -13.22
CA HIS A 609 18.27 -11.22 -12.17
C HIS A 609 18.27 -12.69 -11.79
N GLN A 610 18.89 -13.04 -10.66
CA GLN A 610 18.97 -14.43 -10.21
C GLN A 610 18.13 -14.62 -8.94
N MET A 611 17.20 -15.58 -8.93
CA MET A 611 16.27 -15.78 -7.83
C MET A 611 15.83 -17.23 -7.62
N GLY A 612 15.20 -17.52 -6.48
CA GLY A 612 14.46 -18.76 -6.21
C GLY A 612 15.25 -20.01 -5.85
N SER A 613 16.58 -19.95 -5.84
CA SER A 613 17.44 -21.11 -5.61
C SER A 613 17.43 -21.68 -4.18
N CYS A 614 16.73 -21.05 -3.24
CA CYS A 614 16.43 -21.54 -1.88
C CYS A 614 15.00 -21.11 -1.51
N ARG A 615 14.04 -21.33 -2.42
CA ARG A 615 12.67 -20.80 -2.31
C ARG A 615 11.99 -21.09 -0.97
N MET A 616 11.15 -20.15 -0.54
CA MET A 616 10.16 -20.37 0.51
C MET A 616 9.18 -21.47 0.10
N GLY A 617 8.70 -22.21 1.09
CA GLY A 617 7.60 -23.15 0.91
C GLY A 617 6.88 -23.40 2.22
N VAL A 618 5.64 -23.90 2.14
CA VAL A 618 4.80 -24.18 3.31
C VAL A 618 5.31 -25.34 4.17
N ASN A 619 6.21 -26.17 3.63
CA ASN A 619 6.83 -27.30 4.33
C ASN A 619 8.21 -27.65 3.74
N GLU A 620 8.98 -28.50 4.44
CA GLU A 620 10.33 -28.94 4.03
C GLU A 620 10.38 -29.62 2.65
N LYS A 621 9.29 -30.27 2.22
CA LYS A 621 9.26 -30.95 0.91
C LYS A 621 9.17 -29.96 -0.24
N GLU A 622 8.57 -28.80 0.01
CA GLU A 622 8.22 -27.80 -1.01
C GLU A 622 9.20 -26.62 -1.05
N GLY A 623 9.84 -26.27 0.08
CA GLY A 623 10.81 -25.17 0.16
C GLY A 623 12.14 -25.54 0.82
N ALA A 624 13.14 -24.67 0.66
CA ALA A 624 14.41 -24.74 1.39
C ALA A 624 14.31 -24.05 2.77
N VAL A 625 13.50 -22.98 2.82
CA VAL A 625 13.14 -22.23 4.02
C VAL A 625 11.63 -22.19 4.20
N ASP A 626 11.19 -21.93 5.42
CA ASP A 626 9.79 -21.63 5.72
C ASP A 626 9.41 -20.19 5.36
N GLU A 627 8.15 -19.80 5.58
CA GLU A 627 7.65 -18.45 5.30
C GLU A 627 8.33 -17.36 6.17
N ASN A 628 8.95 -17.73 7.29
CA ASN A 628 9.74 -16.81 8.11
C ASN A 628 11.19 -16.69 7.62
N GLY A 629 11.54 -17.35 6.51
CA GLY A 629 12.89 -17.42 5.99
C GLY A 629 13.83 -18.33 6.78
N GLU A 630 13.35 -19.10 7.78
CA GLU A 630 14.19 -20.02 8.56
C GLU A 630 14.37 -21.34 7.79
N SER A 631 15.60 -21.85 7.73
CA SER A 631 15.91 -23.14 7.12
C SER A 631 15.09 -24.26 7.76
N TRP A 632 14.53 -25.15 6.93
CA TRP A 632 13.81 -26.34 7.42
C TRP A 632 14.74 -27.33 8.14
N GLU A 633 16.03 -27.39 7.79
CA GLU A 633 16.98 -28.31 8.45
C GLU A 633 17.65 -27.77 9.71
N ALA A 634 17.87 -26.45 9.79
CA ALA A 634 18.77 -25.85 10.77
C ALA A 634 18.10 -24.68 11.49
N GLN A 635 17.88 -24.87 12.79
CA GLN A 635 17.36 -23.81 13.66
C GLN A 635 18.37 -22.66 13.77
N GLY A 636 17.87 -21.42 13.69
CA GLY A 636 18.67 -20.20 13.79
C GLY A 636 19.47 -19.85 12.53
N LEU A 637 19.26 -20.58 11.42
CA LEU A 637 19.77 -20.22 10.11
C LEU A 637 18.62 -19.66 9.26
N PHE A 638 18.73 -18.41 8.84
CA PHE A 638 17.76 -17.74 8.00
C PHE A 638 18.37 -17.39 6.64
N VAL A 639 17.52 -17.15 5.65
CA VAL A 639 17.92 -16.66 4.33
C VAL A 639 17.18 -15.36 4.02
N CYS A 640 17.90 -14.31 3.61
CA CYS A 640 17.35 -12.99 3.32
C CYS A 640 17.93 -12.43 2.02
N ASP A 641 17.79 -13.15 0.91
CA ASP A 641 18.23 -12.68 -0.41
C ASP A 641 17.30 -13.18 -1.52
N ALA A 642 17.62 -12.91 -2.78
CA ALA A 642 16.80 -13.31 -3.93
C ALA A 642 16.51 -14.83 -4.02
N SER A 643 17.32 -15.68 -3.38
CA SER A 643 17.13 -17.13 -3.39
C SER A 643 15.81 -17.56 -2.74
N VAL A 644 15.24 -16.77 -1.80
CA VAL A 644 14.01 -17.17 -1.09
C VAL A 644 12.73 -16.95 -1.88
N LEU A 645 12.78 -16.18 -2.97
CA LEU A 645 11.58 -15.88 -3.76
C LEU A 645 10.96 -17.17 -4.32
N PRO A 646 9.62 -17.34 -4.35
CA PRO A 646 9.01 -18.59 -4.82
C PRO A 646 9.37 -18.94 -6.27
N ASN A 647 9.34 -17.96 -7.17
CA ASN A 647 9.70 -18.08 -8.58
C ASN A 647 10.06 -16.70 -9.20
N ALA A 648 10.14 -16.62 -10.53
CA ALA A 648 10.42 -15.39 -11.28
C ALA A 648 9.39 -14.27 -11.03
N VAL A 649 9.86 -13.03 -10.78
CA VAL A 649 8.97 -11.86 -10.53
C VAL A 649 8.43 -11.25 -11.82
N GLY A 650 9.11 -11.43 -12.96
CA GLY A 650 8.76 -10.81 -14.24
C GLY A 650 9.12 -9.32 -14.38
N VAL A 651 9.63 -8.68 -13.33
CA VAL A 651 10.15 -7.30 -13.31
C VAL A 651 11.45 -7.23 -12.50
N ASN A 652 12.15 -6.08 -12.46
CA ASN A 652 13.41 -5.95 -11.72
C ASN A 652 13.20 -6.27 -10.22
N PRO A 653 13.95 -7.24 -9.63
CA PRO A 653 13.56 -7.83 -8.36
C PRO A 653 14.02 -7.05 -7.12
N MET A 654 14.71 -5.92 -7.26
CA MET A 654 15.34 -5.22 -6.12
C MET A 654 14.32 -4.86 -5.03
N ILE A 655 13.18 -4.24 -5.40
CA ILE A 655 12.14 -3.85 -4.46
C ILE A 655 11.55 -5.08 -3.77
N THR A 656 11.24 -6.12 -4.56
CA THR A 656 10.72 -7.40 -4.05
C THR A 656 11.69 -8.04 -3.05
N ILE A 657 12.98 -8.12 -3.36
CA ILE A 657 14.01 -8.72 -2.49
C ILE A 657 14.14 -7.94 -1.17
N GLN A 658 14.27 -6.61 -1.24
CA GLN A 658 14.41 -5.79 -0.03
C GLN A 658 13.16 -5.85 0.84
N SER A 659 11.97 -5.89 0.24
CA SER A 659 10.70 -5.95 0.98
C SER A 659 10.53 -7.31 1.66
N THR A 660 10.81 -8.41 0.96
CA THR A 660 10.82 -9.76 1.55
C THR A 660 11.84 -9.85 2.68
N ALA A 661 13.05 -9.30 2.50
CA ALA A 661 14.08 -9.28 3.53
C ALA A 661 13.65 -8.45 4.75
N LEU A 662 12.94 -7.34 4.58
CA LEU A 662 12.43 -6.52 5.68
C LEU A 662 11.43 -7.30 6.55
N CYS A 663 10.48 -8.01 5.93
CA CYS A 663 9.54 -8.88 6.64
C CYS A 663 10.27 -10.00 7.41
N ILE A 664 11.18 -10.73 6.74
CA ILE A 664 11.95 -11.79 7.39
C ILE A 664 12.76 -11.23 8.56
N SER A 665 13.40 -10.08 8.39
CA SER A 665 14.25 -9.47 9.42
C SER A 665 13.44 -9.07 10.65
N ASN A 666 12.24 -8.52 10.48
CA ASN A 666 11.33 -8.25 11.59
C ASN A 666 10.93 -9.53 12.34
N ARG A 667 10.70 -10.64 11.61
CA ARG A 667 10.43 -11.94 12.21
C ARG A 667 11.65 -12.53 12.92
N ILE A 668 12.88 -12.30 12.43
CA ILE A 668 14.12 -12.67 13.12
C ILE A 668 14.27 -11.89 14.44
N VAL A 669 13.95 -10.60 14.45
CA VAL A 669 13.92 -9.79 15.69
C VAL A 669 12.95 -10.42 16.69
N GLN A 670 11.73 -10.74 16.28
CA GLN A 670 10.75 -11.42 17.15
C GLN A 670 11.27 -12.79 17.64
N TYR A 671 11.94 -13.55 16.78
CA TYR A 671 12.55 -14.83 17.13
C TYR A 671 13.62 -14.66 18.22
N LEU A 672 14.56 -13.71 18.05
CA LEU A 672 15.60 -13.41 19.03
C LEU A 672 14.98 -12.96 20.36
N MET A 673 13.96 -12.10 20.30
CA MET A 673 13.24 -11.61 21.49
C MET A 673 12.48 -12.72 22.23
N SER A 674 11.84 -13.65 21.51
CA SER A 674 11.11 -14.77 22.13
C SER A 674 12.00 -15.74 22.91
N ARG A 675 13.29 -15.81 22.57
CA ARG A 675 14.28 -16.68 23.21
C ARG A 675 15.03 -16.00 24.34
N GLU A 676 14.98 -14.67 24.40
CA GLU A 676 15.40 -13.92 25.57
C GLU A 676 14.29 -13.98 26.62
N ARG A 677 14.43 -14.84 27.64
CA ARG A 677 13.57 -14.83 28.84
C ARG A 677 13.73 -13.56 29.70
N GLY A 678 14.41 -12.54 29.20
CA GLY A 678 14.71 -11.33 29.95
C GLY A 678 13.68 -10.26 29.65
N TRP A 679 12.75 -10.03 30.57
CA TRP A 679 12.02 -8.76 30.65
C TRP A 679 12.97 -7.55 30.60
N ASP A 680 14.25 -7.73 30.96
CA ASP A 680 15.36 -6.78 30.80
C ASP A 680 15.45 -6.13 29.41
N PHE A 681 15.25 -6.88 28.32
CA PHE A 681 15.31 -6.28 26.98
C PHE A 681 14.19 -5.25 26.82
N HIS A 682 12.95 -5.68 27.04
CA HIS A 682 11.78 -4.82 26.89
C HIS A 682 11.82 -3.65 27.88
N LEU A 683 12.26 -3.89 29.12
CA LEU A 683 12.45 -2.83 30.12
C LEU A 683 13.56 -1.86 29.72
N ARG A 684 14.66 -2.31 29.09
CA ARG A 684 15.68 -1.42 28.51
C ARG A 684 15.11 -0.61 27.36
N THR A 685 14.32 -1.20 26.47
CA THR A 685 13.65 -0.48 25.37
C THR A 685 12.71 0.58 25.92
N LEU A 686 11.83 0.23 26.88
CA LEU A 686 10.97 1.20 27.55
C LEU A 686 11.77 2.29 28.27
N SER A 687 12.86 1.92 28.96
CA SER A 687 13.72 2.88 29.67
C SER A 687 14.50 3.80 28.73
N HIS A 688 14.88 3.34 27.54
CA HIS A 688 15.52 4.18 26.53
C HIS A 688 14.51 5.18 25.98
N SER A 689 13.32 4.69 25.62
CA SER A 689 12.23 5.50 25.07
C SER A 689 11.55 6.41 26.10
N SER A 690 11.81 6.23 27.41
CA SER A 690 11.28 7.09 28.48
C SER A 690 12.22 8.22 28.91
N ARG A 691 13.47 8.27 28.42
CA ARG A 691 14.46 9.32 28.78
C ARG A 691 14.13 10.67 28.14
N ASP A 692 14.16 11.72 28.96
CA ASP A 692 14.01 13.12 28.52
C ASP A 692 15.29 13.56 27.80
N SER A 693 15.30 13.48 26.47
CA SER A 693 16.33 14.12 25.66
C SER A 693 15.67 14.98 24.59
N ASN A 694 16.22 16.18 24.36
CA ASN A 694 15.75 17.12 23.33
C ASN A 694 15.93 16.58 21.89
N THR A 695 16.49 15.37 21.74
CA THR A 695 16.72 14.63 20.49
C THR A 695 15.91 13.32 20.42
N ALA A 696 15.03 13.03 21.39
CA ALA A 696 14.28 11.78 21.40
C ALA A 696 13.20 11.76 20.31
N ASN A 697 13.22 10.70 19.49
CA ASN A 697 12.20 10.44 18.46
C ASN A 697 10.80 10.29 19.08
N ASP A 698 9.77 10.60 18.30
CA ASP A 698 8.36 10.42 18.65
C ASP A 698 8.07 8.95 19.03
N PRO A 699 7.42 8.65 20.18
CA PRO A 699 7.16 7.27 20.60
C PRO A 699 6.47 6.40 19.54
N ALA A 700 5.60 6.97 18.71
CA ALA A 700 4.94 6.27 17.61
C ALA A 700 5.84 5.93 16.41
N SER A 701 7.02 6.55 16.31
CA SER A 701 7.97 6.29 15.22
C SER A 701 8.81 5.02 15.41
N ASP A 702 8.77 4.40 16.60
CA ASP A 702 9.50 3.18 16.94
C ASP A 702 8.53 1.98 17.07
N PRO A 703 8.42 1.11 16.05
CA PRO A 703 7.56 -0.07 16.09
C PRO A 703 7.94 -1.05 17.22
N SER A 704 9.20 -1.03 17.66
CA SER A 704 9.69 -1.93 18.73
C SER A 704 9.12 -1.56 20.10
N LEU A 705 8.72 -0.29 20.29
CA LEU A 705 8.15 0.21 21.53
C LEU A 705 6.75 -0.37 21.77
N LEU A 706 5.85 -0.29 20.78
CA LEU A 706 4.52 -0.89 20.86
C LEU A 706 4.59 -2.39 21.20
N HIS A 707 5.48 -3.11 20.52
CA HIS A 707 5.70 -4.53 20.78
C HIS A 707 6.21 -4.78 22.19
N SER A 708 7.14 -3.96 22.68
CA SER A 708 7.70 -4.10 24.03
C SER A 708 6.68 -3.82 25.13
N VAL A 709 5.81 -2.83 24.97
CA VAL A 709 4.72 -2.56 25.92
C VAL A 709 3.73 -3.73 25.93
N LYS A 710 3.30 -4.24 24.77
CA LYS A 710 2.44 -5.43 24.68
C LYS A 710 3.06 -6.64 25.37
N LYS A 711 4.34 -6.90 25.12
CA LYS A 711 5.02 -8.08 25.67
C LYS A 711 5.21 -7.98 27.19
N LEU A 712 5.54 -6.80 27.71
CA LEU A 712 5.61 -6.60 29.16
C LEU A 712 4.25 -6.73 29.82
N HIS A 713 3.18 -6.21 29.20
CA HIS A 713 1.81 -6.43 29.66
C HIS A 713 1.50 -7.93 29.76
N ASP A 714 1.78 -8.70 28.71
CA ASP A 714 1.51 -10.14 28.68
C ASP A 714 2.36 -10.92 29.69
N LEU A 715 3.62 -10.50 29.91
CA LEU A 715 4.50 -11.08 30.93
C LEU A 715 4.00 -10.77 32.35
N CYS A 716 3.61 -9.53 32.63
CA CYS A 716 2.97 -9.15 33.91
C CYS A 716 1.73 -10.03 34.18
N LYS A 717 0.92 -10.27 33.14
CA LYS A 717 -0.28 -11.09 33.23
C LYS A 717 0.02 -12.58 33.44
N ALA A 718 1.03 -13.11 32.75
CA ALA A 718 1.40 -14.52 32.80
C ALA A 718 2.15 -14.89 34.09
N GLU A 719 3.03 -14.01 34.57
CA GLU A 719 3.82 -14.24 35.80
C GLU A 719 3.03 -13.91 37.08
N ASN A 720 1.96 -13.11 36.97
CA ASN A 720 1.14 -12.64 38.10
C ASN A 720 2.00 -12.06 39.24
N SER A 721 2.96 -11.20 38.88
CA SER A 721 3.98 -10.64 39.77
C SER A 721 3.78 -9.14 39.97
N ASP A 722 3.35 -8.76 41.18
CA ASP A 722 3.16 -7.35 41.55
C ASP A 722 4.47 -6.55 41.52
N ASP A 723 5.61 -7.19 41.81
CA ASP A 723 6.95 -6.57 41.72
C ASP A 723 7.30 -6.21 40.27
N LEU A 724 6.96 -7.08 39.32
CA LEU A 724 7.17 -6.79 37.89
C LEU A 724 6.29 -5.62 37.43
N VAL A 725 5.01 -5.63 37.83
CA VAL A 725 4.07 -4.54 37.55
C VAL A 725 4.59 -3.20 38.11
N ALA A 726 5.07 -3.20 39.37
CA ALA A 726 5.61 -2.01 40.02
C ALA A 726 6.88 -1.45 39.32
N ARG A 727 7.69 -2.31 38.69
CA ARG A 727 8.88 -1.88 37.92
C ARG A 727 8.53 -1.35 36.53
N VAL A 728 7.53 -1.94 35.88
CA VAL A 728 7.12 -1.59 34.52
C VAL A 728 6.28 -0.30 34.51
N TYR A 729 5.38 -0.13 35.48
CA TYR A 729 4.42 0.98 35.52
C TYR A 729 5.04 2.38 35.39
N PRO A 730 6.13 2.75 36.10
CA PRO A 730 6.73 4.09 35.98
C PRO A 730 7.19 4.42 34.56
N GLN A 731 7.68 3.42 33.81
CA GLN A 731 8.13 3.60 32.44
C GLN A 731 6.93 3.74 31.49
N ILE A 732 5.92 2.88 31.64
CA ILE A 732 4.66 2.98 30.89
C ILE A 732 4.00 4.34 31.09
N ASN A 733 3.95 4.82 32.34
CA ASN A 733 3.34 6.11 32.65
C ASN A 733 4.09 7.29 32.00
N LYS A 734 5.43 7.28 32.00
CA LYS A 734 6.21 8.29 31.28
C LYS A 734 5.97 8.27 29.77
N ILE A 735 5.90 7.07 29.18
CA ILE A 735 5.62 6.91 27.76
C ILE A 735 4.22 7.43 27.43
N PHE A 736 3.21 7.15 28.26
CA PHE A 736 1.86 7.69 28.09
C PHE A 736 1.86 9.21 28.06
N GLN A 737 2.47 9.87 29.05
CA GLN A 737 2.53 11.33 29.13
C GLN A 737 3.24 11.94 27.91
N ARG A 738 4.33 11.30 27.44
CA ARG A 738 5.07 11.75 26.25
C ARG A 738 4.28 11.56 24.97
N ALA A 739 3.63 10.41 24.79
CA ALA A 739 2.81 10.13 23.62
C ALA A 739 1.64 11.11 23.54
N VAL A 740 0.98 11.42 24.67
CA VAL A 740 -0.07 12.43 24.73
C VAL A 740 0.47 13.83 24.39
N ALA A 741 1.64 14.21 24.88
CA ALA A 741 2.27 15.50 24.57
C ALA A 741 2.67 15.63 23.09
N SER A 742 3.14 14.54 22.46
CA SER A 742 3.59 14.55 21.06
C SER A 742 2.46 14.51 20.05
N LEU A 743 1.21 14.24 20.46
CA LEU A 743 0.05 14.15 19.56
C LEU A 743 -0.02 15.36 18.61
N SER A 744 0.25 16.59 19.08
CA SER A 744 0.13 17.82 18.27
C SER A 744 1.18 17.97 17.16
N GLN A 745 2.32 17.30 17.27
CA GLN A 745 3.49 17.46 16.38
C GLN A 745 3.85 16.17 15.62
N SER A 746 3.27 15.03 16.03
CA SER A 746 3.55 13.72 15.47
C SER A 746 3.01 13.56 14.05
N ARG A 747 3.81 12.92 13.18
CA ARG A 747 3.39 12.45 11.85
C ARG A 747 2.93 10.98 11.84
N THR A 748 2.95 10.29 12.99
CA THR A 748 2.68 8.85 13.15
C THR A 748 1.59 8.60 14.18
N SER A 749 0.66 7.68 13.90
CA SER A 749 -0.45 7.38 14.82
C SER A 749 0.05 6.85 16.17
N ASN A 750 -0.40 7.48 17.26
CA ASN A 750 -0.11 7.02 18.62
C ASN A 750 -1.24 6.11 19.18
N GLY A 751 -2.37 6.00 18.48
CA GLY A 751 -3.57 5.34 18.98
C GLY A 751 -3.36 3.91 19.45
N LEU A 752 -2.64 3.08 18.68
CA LEU A 752 -2.39 1.68 19.05
C LEU A 752 -1.51 1.54 20.30
N LEU A 753 -0.52 2.42 20.47
CA LEU A 753 0.35 2.42 21.65
C LEU A 753 -0.44 2.82 22.89
N LEU A 754 -1.23 3.89 22.80
CA LEU A 754 -2.07 4.36 23.89
C LEU A 754 -3.11 3.32 24.30
N LEU A 755 -3.76 2.62 23.37
CA LEU A 755 -4.72 1.55 23.69
C LEU A 755 -4.09 0.40 24.49
N VAL A 756 -2.85 0.00 24.16
CA VAL A 756 -2.14 -1.05 24.92
C VAL A 756 -1.79 -0.56 26.32
N ILE A 757 -1.38 0.71 26.46
CA ILE A 757 -1.11 1.30 27.77
C ILE A 757 -2.40 1.41 28.61
N LEU A 758 -3.52 1.80 27.99
CA LEU A 758 -4.83 1.82 28.65
C LEU A 758 -5.26 0.42 29.10
N GLN A 759 -4.98 -0.61 28.29
CA GLN A 759 -5.21 -2.00 28.72
C GLN A 759 -4.36 -2.35 29.95
N PHE A 760 -3.09 -1.93 29.99
CA PHE A 760 -2.24 -2.11 31.16
C PHE A 760 -2.82 -1.41 32.41
N TYR A 761 -3.32 -0.19 32.28
CA TYR A 761 -3.97 0.51 33.39
C TYR A 761 -5.27 -0.17 33.83
N LEU A 762 -6.07 -0.70 32.90
CA LEU A 762 -7.26 -1.46 33.24
C LEU A 762 -6.91 -2.77 33.95
N ASP A 763 -5.92 -3.53 33.49
CA ASP A 763 -5.60 -4.83 34.07
C ASP A 763 -4.86 -4.72 35.41
N PHE A 764 -3.97 -3.73 35.56
CA PHE A 764 -3.03 -3.64 36.69
C PHE A 764 -3.15 -2.37 37.53
N GLY A 765 -4.04 -1.44 37.20
CA GLY A 765 -4.16 -0.14 37.89
C GLY A 765 -4.38 -0.27 39.40
N GLU A 766 -5.12 -1.29 39.84
CA GLU A 766 -5.34 -1.54 41.28
C GLU A 766 -4.05 -1.90 42.03
N VAL A 767 -3.12 -2.64 41.40
CA VAL A 767 -1.84 -3.05 41.99
C VAL A 767 -0.93 -1.83 42.26
N VAL A 768 -1.01 -0.83 41.39
CA VAL A 768 -0.16 0.38 41.43
C VAL A 768 -0.91 1.65 41.85
N LEU A 769 -2.16 1.49 42.34
CA LEU A 769 -3.03 2.59 42.74
C LEU A 769 -3.21 3.67 41.65
N HIS A 770 -3.27 3.27 40.38
CA HIS A 770 -3.52 4.16 39.24
C HIS A 770 -5.01 4.21 38.90
N ASP A 771 -5.58 5.41 38.90
CA ASP A 771 -6.91 5.67 38.35
C ASP A 771 -6.84 5.84 36.83
N ALA A 772 -7.53 4.94 36.10
CA ALA A 772 -7.53 4.93 34.64
C ALA A 772 -8.49 5.96 34.02
N ASP A 773 -9.44 6.55 34.77
CA ASP A 773 -10.46 7.47 34.22
C ASP A 773 -9.85 8.69 33.49
N PRO A 774 -8.89 9.44 34.07
CA PRO A 774 -8.27 10.57 33.37
C PRO A 774 -7.53 10.15 32.10
N SER A 775 -6.86 9.00 32.14
CA SER A 775 -6.11 8.44 31.01
C SER A 775 -7.05 8.04 29.85
N LEU A 776 -8.16 7.37 30.17
CA LEU A 776 -9.21 7.02 29.20
C LEU A 776 -9.80 8.27 28.56
N ARG A 777 -10.22 9.26 29.36
CA ARG A 777 -10.80 10.52 28.85
C ARG A 777 -9.82 11.28 27.96
N THR A 778 -8.53 11.29 28.34
CA THR A 778 -7.48 11.93 27.55
C THR A 778 -7.33 11.28 26.17
N PHE A 779 -7.39 9.93 26.10
CA PHE A 779 -7.36 9.21 24.83
C PHE A 779 -8.53 9.59 23.92
N PHE A 780 -9.77 9.57 24.43
CA PHE A 780 -10.94 9.95 23.64
C PHE A 780 -10.86 11.40 23.15
N ARG A 781 -10.53 12.33 24.06
CA ARG A 781 -10.53 13.78 23.77
C ARG A 781 -9.39 14.22 22.87
N SER A 782 -8.21 13.60 22.99
CA SER A 782 -6.98 14.13 22.37
C SER A 782 -6.42 13.25 21.26
N CYS A 783 -6.59 11.93 21.34
CA CYS A 783 -6.06 10.98 20.37
C CYS A 783 -7.14 10.52 19.40
N LEU A 784 -8.21 9.87 19.91
CA LEU A 784 -9.26 9.33 19.05
C LEU A 784 -9.99 10.42 18.26
N SER A 785 -10.19 11.61 18.82
CA SER A 785 -10.74 12.78 18.12
C SER A 785 -9.97 13.18 16.84
N ARG A 786 -8.69 12.81 16.75
CA ARG A 786 -7.79 13.11 15.62
C ARG A 786 -7.49 11.91 14.74
N GLU A 787 -7.68 10.71 15.28
CA GLU A 787 -7.33 9.44 14.64
C GLU A 787 -8.56 8.56 14.34
N PHE A 788 -9.81 9.04 14.56
CA PHE A 788 -11.04 8.27 14.26
C PHE A 788 -11.13 7.85 12.78
N ALA A 789 -10.49 8.60 11.90
CA ALA A 789 -10.44 8.35 10.46
C ALA A 789 -9.43 7.26 10.07
N ASP A 790 -8.50 6.90 10.97
CA ASP A 790 -7.58 5.77 10.76
C ASP A 790 -8.32 4.46 11.04
N PRO A 791 -8.51 3.59 10.02
CA PRO A 791 -9.31 2.38 10.18
C PRO A 791 -8.68 1.37 11.16
N VAL A 792 -7.35 1.38 11.32
CA VAL A 792 -6.66 0.46 12.23
C VAL A 792 -6.87 0.89 13.68
N VAL A 793 -6.78 2.19 13.96
CA VAL A 793 -7.06 2.75 15.30
C VAL A 793 -8.54 2.63 15.65
N ALA A 794 -9.42 2.91 14.69
CA ALA A 794 -10.87 2.80 14.87
C ALA A 794 -11.30 1.36 15.20
N GLU A 795 -10.80 0.37 14.45
CA GLU A 795 -11.06 -1.05 14.70
C GLU A 795 -10.53 -1.47 16.08
N ALA A 796 -9.27 -1.17 16.39
CA ALA A 796 -8.65 -1.51 17.67
C ALA A 796 -9.38 -0.85 18.87
N THR A 797 -9.90 0.36 18.68
CA THR A 797 -10.71 1.04 19.71
C THR A 797 -12.00 0.28 19.97
N LEU A 798 -12.74 -0.15 18.94
CA LEU A 798 -13.95 -0.94 19.12
C LEU A 798 -13.68 -2.29 19.76
N GLU A 799 -12.60 -2.96 19.37
CA GLU A 799 -12.18 -4.22 20.00
C GLU A 799 -11.84 -4.04 21.49
N PHE A 800 -11.11 -2.97 21.83
CA PHE A 800 -10.80 -2.61 23.21
C PHE A 800 -12.08 -2.38 24.02
N LEU A 801 -13.05 -1.63 23.47
CA LEU A 801 -14.34 -1.38 24.12
C LEU A 801 -15.16 -2.66 24.34
N ILE A 802 -15.20 -3.55 23.34
CA ILE A 802 -15.93 -4.82 23.44
C ILE A 802 -15.27 -5.74 24.48
N SER A 803 -13.94 -5.84 24.46
CA SER A 803 -13.17 -6.72 25.34
C SER A 803 -13.27 -6.27 26.81
N ASN A 804 -13.35 -4.96 27.04
CA ASN A 804 -13.44 -4.37 28.38
C ASN A 804 -14.86 -3.91 28.77
N LYS A 805 -15.89 -4.26 27.98
CA LYS A 805 -17.27 -3.75 28.11
C LYS A 805 -17.80 -3.79 29.55
N LYS A 806 -17.66 -4.93 30.23
CA LYS A 806 -18.13 -5.09 31.61
C LYS A 806 -17.41 -4.13 32.56
N LYS A 807 -16.07 -4.06 32.50
CA LYS A 807 -15.26 -3.22 33.39
C LYS A 807 -15.52 -1.73 33.14
N LEU A 808 -15.64 -1.33 31.87
CA LEU A 808 -15.94 0.05 31.47
C LEU A 808 -17.34 0.48 31.94
N LEU A 809 -18.37 -0.33 31.72
CA LEU A 809 -19.73 0.01 32.14
C LEU A 809 -19.91 0.04 33.67
N THR A 810 -19.18 -0.79 34.41
CA THR A 810 -19.25 -0.80 35.87
C THR A 810 -18.42 0.31 36.52
N SER A 811 -17.20 0.55 36.02
CA SER A 811 -16.24 1.46 36.68
C SER A 811 -16.30 2.88 36.12
N PHE A 812 -16.68 3.05 34.85
CA PHE A 812 -16.71 4.32 34.13
C PHE A 812 -18.02 4.49 33.34
N PRO A 813 -19.21 4.42 34.00
CA PRO A 813 -20.51 4.34 33.33
C PRO A 813 -20.81 5.53 32.40
N ASN A 814 -20.19 6.68 32.63
CA ASN A 814 -20.42 7.90 31.84
C ASN A 814 -19.45 8.04 30.64
N LEU A 815 -18.42 7.21 30.51
CA LEU A 815 -17.39 7.39 29.48
C LEU A 815 -17.99 7.25 28.06
N LEU A 816 -18.66 6.13 27.79
CA LEU A 816 -19.26 5.87 26.48
C LEU A 816 -20.46 6.78 26.16
N PRO A 817 -21.38 7.05 27.11
CA PRO A 817 -22.41 8.06 26.94
C PRO A 817 -21.89 9.48 26.68
N GLN A 818 -20.72 9.84 27.21
CA GLN A 818 -20.14 11.15 26.96
C GLN A 818 -19.50 11.23 25.57
N PHE A 819 -18.78 10.20 25.13
CA PHE A 819 -18.07 10.21 23.85
C PHE A 819 -18.84 9.53 22.70
N PHE A 820 -20.16 9.32 22.83
CA PHE A 820 -20.95 8.73 21.75
C PHE A 820 -20.84 9.49 20.42
N PRO A 821 -20.77 10.85 20.37
CA PRO A 821 -20.65 11.56 19.10
C PRO A 821 -19.37 11.19 18.35
N LEU A 822 -18.24 11.14 19.07
CA LEU A 822 -16.97 10.66 18.52
C LEU A 822 -17.07 9.19 18.07
N LEU A 823 -17.73 8.32 18.83
CA LEU A 823 -17.93 6.91 18.45
C LEU A 823 -18.81 6.75 17.19
N LEU A 824 -19.81 7.63 16.99
CA LEU A 824 -20.56 7.68 15.74
C LEU A 824 -19.69 8.15 14.56
N LYS A 825 -18.69 9.01 14.77
CA LYS A 825 -17.74 9.38 13.70
C LYS A 825 -16.89 8.19 13.23
N LEU A 826 -16.51 7.27 14.12
CA LEU A 826 -15.78 6.05 13.72
C LEU A 826 -16.57 5.29 12.65
N ILE A 827 -17.88 5.11 12.85
CA ILE A 827 -18.71 4.36 11.90
C ILE A 827 -19.10 5.21 10.68
N ALA A 828 -19.31 6.52 10.85
CA ALA A 828 -19.58 7.43 9.74
C ALA A 828 -18.42 7.45 8.72
N TRP A 829 -17.18 7.41 9.19
CA TRP A 829 -16.00 7.46 8.32
C TRP A 829 -15.57 6.11 7.76
N ASN A 830 -15.59 5.05 8.59
CA ASN A 830 -15.05 3.74 8.23
C ASN A 830 -16.11 2.78 7.65
N GLY A 831 -17.40 3.13 7.72
CA GLY A 831 -18.49 2.44 7.03
C GLY A 831 -18.69 0.97 7.43
N GLU A 832 -19.08 0.15 6.45
CA GLU A 832 -19.48 -1.26 6.63
C GLU A 832 -18.40 -2.12 7.32
N ARG A 833 -17.11 -1.79 7.12
CA ARG A 833 -15.98 -2.52 7.71
C ARG A 833 -16.13 -2.68 9.23
N LEU A 834 -16.63 -1.66 9.92
CA LEU A 834 -16.72 -1.65 11.38
C LEU A 834 -18.12 -1.96 11.92
N GLU A 835 -19.13 -2.12 11.06
CA GLU A 835 -20.54 -2.23 11.48
C GLU A 835 -20.75 -3.34 12.50
N LYS A 836 -20.22 -4.54 12.24
CA LYS A 836 -20.41 -5.71 13.10
C LYS A 836 -19.78 -5.54 14.49
N LEU A 837 -18.64 -4.85 14.57
CA LEU A 837 -17.98 -4.52 15.84
C LEU A 837 -18.75 -3.40 16.54
N PHE A 838 -19.12 -2.35 15.81
CA PHE A 838 -19.85 -1.22 16.34
C PHE A 838 -21.18 -1.64 16.97
N LEU A 839 -21.96 -2.52 16.32
CA LEU A 839 -23.22 -3.04 16.85
C LEU A 839 -23.05 -3.76 18.21
N LYS A 840 -21.89 -4.37 18.49
CA LYS A 840 -21.61 -5.00 19.80
C LYS A 840 -21.30 -3.99 20.90
N ALA A 841 -20.65 -2.88 20.53
CA ALA A 841 -20.31 -1.78 21.43
C ALA A 841 -21.49 -0.81 21.64
N PHE A 842 -22.36 -0.66 20.64
CA PHE A 842 -23.45 0.32 20.57
C PHE A 842 -24.38 0.36 21.80
N PRO A 843 -24.80 -0.77 22.40
CA PRO A 843 -25.62 -0.74 23.62
C PRO A 843 -24.98 0.05 24.78
N GLY A 844 -23.64 0.10 24.85
CA GLY A 844 -22.92 0.85 25.87
C GLY A 844 -23.00 2.38 25.71
N LEU A 845 -23.47 2.86 24.55
CA LEU A 845 -23.70 4.29 24.31
C LEU A 845 -25.02 4.77 24.92
N ILE A 846 -25.95 3.85 25.23
CA ILE A 846 -27.30 4.17 25.67
C ILE A 846 -27.34 4.21 27.19
N SER A 847 -27.55 5.41 27.74
CA SER A 847 -27.71 5.66 29.17
C SER A 847 -28.75 6.77 29.37
N PRO A 848 -29.27 6.99 30.59
CA PRO A 848 -30.20 8.09 30.85
C PRO A 848 -29.69 9.48 30.37
N GLY A 849 -28.38 9.74 30.42
CA GLY A 849 -27.79 11.02 30.01
C GLY A 849 -27.50 11.15 28.50
N SER A 850 -27.46 10.05 27.77
CA SER A 850 -27.20 10.03 26.32
C SER A 850 -28.42 9.64 25.49
N PHE A 851 -29.46 9.09 26.11
CA PHE A 851 -30.67 8.59 25.45
C PHE A 851 -31.28 9.60 24.48
N LEU A 852 -31.72 10.75 24.98
CA LEU A 852 -32.40 11.77 24.16
C LEU A 852 -31.46 12.39 23.10
N PRO A 853 -30.20 12.78 23.41
CA PRO A 853 -29.27 13.33 22.40
C PRO A 853 -28.81 12.32 21.33
N LEU A 854 -28.81 11.02 21.63
CA LEU A 854 -28.33 9.99 20.72
C LEU A 854 -29.29 9.80 19.54
N PHE A 855 -30.61 9.86 19.77
CA PHE A 855 -31.59 9.66 18.70
C PHE A 855 -31.40 10.63 17.51
N PRO A 856 -31.36 11.97 17.69
CA PRO A 856 -31.10 12.89 16.60
C PRO A 856 -29.78 12.61 15.89
N SER A 857 -28.74 12.25 16.64
CA SER A 857 -27.41 11.94 16.09
C SER A 857 -27.40 10.67 15.23
N LEU A 858 -28.25 9.69 15.54
CA LEU A 858 -28.45 8.50 14.69
C LEU A 858 -29.15 8.85 13.38
N VAL A 859 -30.24 9.61 13.45
CA VAL A 859 -30.98 10.03 12.25
C VAL A 859 -30.13 10.97 11.37
N ASP A 860 -29.25 11.77 11.99
CA ASP A 860 -28.32 12.70 11.34
C ASP A 860 -26.98 12.06 10.92
N LEU A 861 -26.81 10.76 11.10
CA LEU A 861 -25.56 10.08 10.77
C LEU A 861 -25.16 10.24 9.28
N PRO A 862 -26.09 10.16 8.29
CA PRO A 862 -25.76 10.47 6.90
C PRO A 862 -25.24 11.89 6.70
N ILE A 863 -25.77 12.87 7.43
CA ILE A 863 -25.35 14.27 7.33
C ILE A 863 -23.98 14.47 7.96
N SER A 864 -23.68 13.72 9.02
CA SER A 864 -22.35 13.68 9.62
C SER A 864 -21.30 13.20 8.61
N VAL A 865 -21.62 12.22 7.75
CA VAL A 865 -20.75 11.78 6.65
C VAL A 865 -20.50 12.93 5.67
N VAL A 866 -21.57 13.59 5.19
CA VAL A 866 -21.47 14.70 4.24
C VAL A 866 -20.63 15.85 4.81
N ALA A 867 -20.83 16.18 6.09
CA ALA A 867 -20.05 17.21 6.77
C ALA A 867 -18.57 16.83 6.88
N LEU A 868 -18.25 15.60 7.29
CA LEU A 868 -16.86 15.13 7.37
C LEU A 868 -16.17 15.12 5.99
N GLU A 869 -16.85 14.65 4.94
CA GLU A 869 -16.32 14.66 3.56
C GLU A 869 -16.08 16.09 3.07
N LYS A 870 -16.90 17.06 3.49
CA LYS A 870 -16.69 18.47 3.18
C LYS A 870 -15.51 19.08 3.95
N VAL A 871 -15.29 18.68 5.22
CA VAL A 871 -14.06 19.05 5.96
C VAL A 871 -12.83 18.48 5.25
N GLU A 872 -12.86 17.23 4.81
CA GLU A 872 -11.74 16.61 4.08
C GLU A 872 -11.41 17.36 2.78
N LYS A 873 -12.44 17.71 1.99
CA LYS A 873 -12.26 18.48 0.75
C LYS A 873 -11.69 19.88 0.98
N SER A 874 -12.05 20.54 2.08
CA SER A 874 -11.63 21.93 2.37
C SER A 874 -10.30 22.03 3.12
N SER A 875 -9.97 21.04 3.96
CA SER A 875 -8.85 21.11 4.90
C SER A 875 -7.76 20.05 4.67
N GLY A 876 -7.94 19.16 3.69
CA GLY A 876 -7.04 18.03 3.45
C GLY A 876 -7.39 16.81 4.32
N PRO A 877 -6.51 15.80 4.40
CA PRO A 877 -6.82 14.52 5.05
C PRO A 877 -7.20 14.71 6.52
N LEU A 878 -8.28 14.05 6.96
CA LEU A 878 -8.75 14.10 8.35
C LEU A 878 -7.83 13.35 9.33
N ILE A 879 -6.93 12.49 8.83
CA ILE A 879 -5.99 11.72 9.66
C ILE A 879 -4.96 12.69 10.27
N GLY A 880 -4.92 12.76 11.61
CA GLY A 880 -3.96 13.57 12.38
C GLY A 880 -4.40 15.02 12.61
N SER A 881 -5.48 15.46 11.97
CA SER A 881 -6.04 16.80 12.09
C SER A 881 -7.06 16.85 13.23
N ASN A 882 -6.92 17.81 14.16
CA ASN A 882 -8.00 18.09 15.11
C ASN A 882 -9.00 19.03 14.42
N ILE A 883 -10.28 18.63 14.32
CA ILE A 883 -11.36 19.50 13.81
C ILE A 883 -11.39 20.80 14.63
N ALA A 884 -11.03 20.76 15.92
CA ALA A 884 -10.88 21.95 16.76
C ALA A 884 -9.62 22.80 16.51
N SER A 885 -8.57 22.27 15.88
CA SER A 885 -7.41 23.09 15.45
C SER A 885 -7.64 23.79 14.12
N ILE A 886 -8.50 23.24 13.26
CA ILE A 886 -8.96 23.93 12.03
C ILE A 886 -9.67 25.25 12.40
N GLN A 887 -10.37 25.27 13.55
CA GLN A 887 -11.01 26.47 14.13
C GLN A 887 -10.03 27.61 14.49
N LYS A 888 -8.76 27.31 14.83
CA LYS A 888 -7.78 28.31 15.29
C LYS A 888 -6.95 28.94 14.17
N ASN A 889 -6.96 28.39 12.96
CA ASN A 889 -6.21 28.95 11.83
C ASN A 889 -6.99 30.02 11.04
N THR A 890 -8.30 30.14 11.26
CA THR A 890 -9.15 31.18 10.67
C THR A 890 -9.17 32.48 11.49
N ALA A 891 -9.07 32.39 12.83
CA ALA A 891 -9.03 33.56 13.73
C ALA A 891 -7.83 34.51 13.53
N PRO A 892 -6.59 34.06 13.21
CA PRO A 892 -5.45 34.94 12.99
C PRO A 892 -5.58 35.77 11.72
N LYS A 893 -6.29 35.27 10.70
CA LYS A 893 -6.51 36.03 9.45
C LYS A 893 -7.46 37.21 9.64
N MET A 894 -8.52 37.06 10.46
CA MET A 894 -9.39 38.18 10.82
C MET A 894 -8.69 39.20 11.71
N LEU A 895 -7.83 38.76 12.63
CA LEU A 895 -7.06 39.67 13.49
C LEU A 895 -5.98 40.43 12.70
N LEU A 896 -5.33 39.78 11.72
CA LEU A 896 -4.43 40.46 10.78
C LEU A 896 -5.17 41.43 9.85
N ALA A 897 -6.37 41.07 9.35
CA ALA A 897 -7.19 41.96 8.54
C ALA A 897 -7.66 43.21 9.32
N LEU A 898 -8.01 43.06 10.61
CA LEU A 898 -8.35 44.18 11.50
C LEU A 898 -7.11 45.01 11.89
N MET A 899 -5.92 44.41 11.92
CA MET A 899 -4.66 45.14 12.18
C MET A 899 -4.18 45.92 10.95
N ASP A 900 -4.46 45.45 9.72
CA ASP A 900 -4.17 46.19 8.49
C ASP A 900 -5.09 47.40 8.27
N GLU A 901 -6.36 47.32 8.73
CA GLU A 901 -7.31 48.45 8.75
C GLU A 901 -6.84 49.57 9.69
N ALA A 902 -6.21 49.23 10.83
CA ALA A 902 -5.72 50.20 11.79
C ALA A 902 -4.38 50.86 11.39
N TYR A 903 -3.63 50.28 10.44
CA TYR A 903 -2.28 50.73 10.10
C TYR A 903 -2.11 51.32 8.69
N THR A 904 -3.02 51.06 7.75
CA THR A 904 -2.84 51.52 6.36
C THR A 904 -3.82 52.59 5.88
N GLY A 905 -4.90 52.88 6.61
CA GLY A 905 -5.75 54.05 6.34
C GLY A 905 -6.29 54.17 4.91
N SER A 906 -6.45 53.06 4.18
CA SER A 906 -6.92 53.08 2.80
C SER A 906 -8.39 52.70 2.76
N THR A 907 -9.26 53.69 2.56
CA THR A 907 -10.66 53.49 2.18
C THR A 907 -10.73 52.90 0.77
N ILE A 908 -11.35 51.72 0.60
CA ILE A 908 -11.62 51.18 -0.74
C ILE A 908 -12.92 51.81 -1.25
N GLU A 909 -12.77 52.46 -2.41
CA GLU A 909 -13.81 53.04 -3.24
C GLU A 909 -14.72 51.96 -3.86
N ASP A 910 -15.94 52.42 -4.12
CA ASP A 910 -17.05 51.75 -4.79
C ASP A 910 -16.65 51.25 -6.19
N GLY A 911 -16.89 49.96 -6.46
CA GLY A 911 -16.51 49.30 -7.70
C GLY A 911 -17.55 48.27 -8.12
N GLY A 912 -18.71 48.75 -8.58
CA GLY A 912 -19.66 47.95 -9.35
C GLY A 912 -19.14 47.72 -10.78
N GLY A 913 -19.12 46.46 -11.22
CA GLY A 913 -18.75 46.07 -12.57
C GLY A 913 -18.81 44.54 -12.74
N ASP A 914 -19.80 44.09 -13.48
CA ASP A 914 -20.21 42.71 -13.70
C ASP A 914 -19.07 41.75 -14.10
N SER A 915 -18.90 40.70 -13.29
CA SER A 915 -18.57 39.35 -13.76
C SER A 915 -19.06 38.35 -12.71
N GLU A 916 -20.29 37.83 -12.90
CA GLU A 916 -20.77 36.63 -12.21
C GLU A 916 -19.86 35.45 -12.58
N SER A 917 -18.86 35.19 -11.74
CA SER A 917 -18.32 33.86 -11.55
C SER A 917 -18.96 33.28 -10.30
N GLU A 918 -19.82 32.28 -10.49
CA GLU A 918 -20.38 31.44 -9.44
C GLU A 918 -19.26 30.73 -8.65
N GLU A 919 -18.70 31.37 -7.63
CA GLU A 919 -18.07 30.69 -6.50
C GLU A 919 -18.97 30.82 -5.26
N SER A 920 -20.21 30.36 -5.37
CA SER A 920 -21.07 30.13 -4.20
C SER A 920 -20.67 28.79 -3.55
N GLY A 921 -19.79 28.79 -2.55
CA GLY A 921 -19.43 27.50 -1.93
C GLY A 921 -18.61 27.45 -0.65
N ALA A 922 -18.04 28.55 -0.17
CA ALA A 922 -17.30 28.53 1.10
C ALA A 922 -18.29 28.52 2.29
N ILE A 923 -18.55 27.34 2.86
CA ILE A 923 -19.21 27.23 4.18
C ILE A 923 -18.21 27.72 5.23
N ASP A 924 -18.64 28.64 6.09
CA ASP A 924 -17.88 28.99 7.27
C ASP A 924 -17.85 27.79 8.24
N VAL A 925 -16.70 27.11 8.31
CA VAL A 925 -16.45 25.97 9.20
C VAL A 925 -16.58 26.36 10.69
N ALA A 926 -16.66 27.66 11.00
CA ALA A 926 -16.94 28.18 12.33
C ALA A 926 -18.45 28.29 12.66
N ASP A 927 -19.36 27.91 11.75
CA ASP A 927 -20.80 27.95 12.02
C ASP A 927 -21.20 27.05 13.21
N PRO A 928 -21.98 27.55 14.19
CA PRO A 928 -22.37 26.79 15.38
C PRO A 928 -23.07 25.46 15.10
N LEU A 929 -23.88 25.37 14.03
CA LEU A 929 -24.61 24.14 13.67
C LEU A 929 -23.68 23.09 13.05
N PHE A 930 -22.70 23.54 12.27
CA PHE A 930 -21.66 22.67 11.73
C PHE A 930 -20.77 22.08 12.84
N LEU A 931 -20.43 22.91 13.83
CA LEU A 931 -19.68 22.50 15.03
C LEU A 931 -20.46 21.52 15.90
N GLU A 932 -21.78 21.71 16.03
CA GLU A 932 -22.61 20.82 16.82
C GLU A 932 -22.76 19.42 16.19
N LEU A 933 -22.80 19.33 14.85
CA LEU A 933 -22.83 18.06 14.12
C LEU A 933 -21.53 17.28 14.28
N LEU A 934 -20.40 17.98 14.32
CA LEU A 934 -19.06 17.41 14.41
C LEU A 934 -18.46 17.48 15.82
N LYS A 935 -19.27 17.58 16.87
CA LYS A 935 -18.77 17.54 18.26
C LYS A 935 -18.23 16.15 18.63
N ASP A 936 -17.27 16.11 19.55
CA ASP A 936 -16.70 14.84 20.06
C ASP A 936 -17.38 14.34 21.33
N GLU A 937 -17.99 15.26 22.09
CA GLU A 937 -18.58 15.00 23.40
C GLU A 937 -20.06 15.38 23.46
N ASN A 938 -20.79 14.66 24.31
CA ASN A 938 -22.17 14.91 24.63
C ASN A 938 -22.28 15.87 25.82
N ASP A 939 -22.53 17.14 25.51
CA ASP A 939 -22.78 18.18 26.52
C ASP A 939 -24.28 18.39 26.82
N GLY A 940 -25.16 17.48 26.36
CA GLY A 940 -26.60 17.52 26.60
C GLY A 940 -27.45 17.60 25.33
N ILE A 941 -28.74 17.90 25.52
CA ILE A 941 -29.73 18.04 24.44
C ILE A 941 -29.56 19.44 23.83
N ALA A 942 -29.03 19.50 22.61
CA ALA A 942 -29.04 20.72 21.80
C ALA A 942 -30.14 20.59 20.73
N GLU A 943 -30.92 21.65 20.55
CA GLU A 943 -31.95 21.73 19.53
C GLU A 943 -31.29 22.06 18.19
N ARG A 944 -31.36 21.15 17.22
CA ARG A 944 -30.75 21.33 15.88
C ARG A 944 -31.76 21.96 14.92
N PRO A 945 -31.63 23.24 14.54
CA PRO A 945 -32.52 23.87 13.57
C PRO A 945 -32.26 23.33 12.15
N TRP A 946 -33.01 22.30 11.76
CA TRP A 946 -33.02 21.74 10.40
C TRP A 946 -33.44 22.75 9.31
N SER A 947 -34.04 23.87 9.70
CA SER A 947 -34.37 25.02 8.85
C SER A 947 -33.21 26.00 8.64
N SER A 948 -32.02 25.73 9.18
CA SER A 948 -30.83 26.59 9.00
C SER A 948 -30.35 26.59 7.54
N PRO A 949 -29.88 27.74 7.02
CA PRO A 949 -29.23 27.85 5.71
C PRO A 949 -28.07 26.84 5.52
N VAL A 950 -27.32 26.53 6.58
CA VAL A 950 -26.19 25.59 6.53
C VAL A 950 -26.66 24.15 6.26
N MET A 951 -27.77 23.74 6.86
CA MET A 951 -28.36 22.42 6.58
C MET A 951 -28.89 22.36 5.15
N ALA A 952 -29.52 23.43 4.67
CA ALA A 952 -29.95 23.50 3.27
C ALA A 952 -28.76 23.35 2.30
N GLN A 953 -27.63 23.99 2.57
CA GLN A 953 -26.41 23.87 1.76
C GLN A 953 -25.78 22.46 1.82
N LEU A 954 -25.71 21.84 3.00
CA LEU A 954 -25.21 20.45 3.13
C LEU A 954 -26.09 19.46 2.38
N LEU A 955 -27.41 19.62 2.48
CA LEU A 955 -28.39 18.79 1.77
C LEU A 955 -28.29 18.99 0.26
N GLN A 956 -28.19 20.23 -0.22
CA GLN A 956 -28.01 20.54 -1.64
C GLN A 956 -26.70 19.95 -2.19
N SER A 957 -25.61 20.04 -1.42
CA SER A 957 -24.34 19.39 -1.76
C SER A 957 -24.47 17.87 -1.90
N ALA A 958 -25.29 17.23 -1.07
CA ALA A 958 -25.47 15.78 -1.10
C ALA A 958 -26.34 15.33 -2.28
N VAL A 959 -27.36 16.11 -2.66
CA VAL A 959 -28.31 15.81 -3.75
C VAL A 959 -27.67 15.99 -5.13
N ASN A 960 -26.71 16.92 -5.27
CA ASN A 960 -26.06 17.23 -6.55
C ASN A 960 -24.88 16.30 -6.89
N THR A 961 -24.53 15.35 -6.02
CA THR A 961 -23.38 14.45 -6.20
C THR A 961 -23.78 12.98 -6.11
N LEU A 962 -23.10 12.11 -6.85
CA LEU A 962 -23.19 10.67 -6.63
C LEU A 962 -22.79 10.33 -5.18
N TYR A 963 -23.62 9.56 -4.50
CA TYR A 963 -23.34 9.15 -3.12
C TYR A 963 -22.00 8.41 -3.03
N SER A 964 -21.18 8.81 -2.06
CA SER A 964 -19.97 8.07 -1.70
C SER A 964 -20.33 6.69 -1.14
N ASP A 965 -19.40 5.75 -1.21
CA ASP A 965 -19.62 4.41 -0.65
C ASP A 965 -19.81 4.44 0.87
N ARG A 966 -19.18 5.41 1.56
CA ARG A 966 -19.41 5.67 2.99
C ARG A 966 -20.86 6.08 3.25
N LEU A 967 -21.37 7.04 2.47
CA LEU A 967 -22.75 7.52 2.59
C LEU A 967 -23.74 6.39 2.31
N LYS A 968 -23.54 5.60 1.25
CA LYS A 968 -24.39 4.43 0.94
C LYS A 968 -24.42 3.43 2.11
N ALA A 969 -23.26 3.11 2.68
CA ALA A 969 -23.16 2.19 3.82
C ALA A 969 -23.95 2.72 5.03
N VAL A 970 -23.77 3.99 5.39
CA VAL A 970 -24.45 4.64 6.52
C VAL A 970 -25.97 4.73 6.30
N LEU A 971 -26.42 5.04 5.08
CA LEU A 971 -27.85 5.04 4.73
C LEU A 971 -28.48 3.66 4.96
N SER A 972 -27.76 2.58 4.64
CA SER A 972 -28.26 1.21 4.86
C SER A 972 -28.22 0.77 6.34
N MET A 973 -27.23 1.25 7.11
CA MET A 973 -26.94 0.80 8.47
C MET A 973 -27.76 1.55 9.53
N THR A 974 -28.05 2.83 9.31
CA THR A 974 -28.77 3.67 10.27
C THR A 974 -30.12 3.06 10.72
N PRO A 975 -30.97 2.50 9.84
CA PRO A 975 -32.19 1.81 10.27
C PRO A 975 -31.93 0.64 11.24
N ARG A 976 -30.84 -0.13 11.05
CA ARG A 976 -30.46 -1.23 11.94
C ARG A 976 -29.99 -0.74 13.31
N LEU A 977 -29.30 0.40 13.36
CA LEU A 977 -28.93 1.04 14.64
C LEU A 977 -30.17 1.53 15.40
N LEU A 978 -31.16 2.06 14.68
CA LEU A 978 -32.45 2.45 15.26
C LEU A 978 -33.22 1.25 15.81
N ASP A 979 -33.20 0.10 15.14
CA ASP A 979 -33.83 -1.14 15.64
C ASP A 979 -33.24 -1.55 17.01
N VAL A 980 -31.91 -1.50 17.15
CA VAL A 980 -31.23 -1.79 18.43
C VAL A 980 -31.55 -0.73 19.47
N TYR A 981 -31.51 0.56 19.10
CA TYR A 981 -31.84 1.67 19.99
C TYR A 981 -33.26 1.55 20.54
N PHE A 982 -34.26 1.33 19.67
CA PHE A 982 -35.66 1.21 20.07
C PHE A 982 -35.94 -0.07 20.86
N SER A 983 -35.30 -1.19 20.53
CA SER A 983 -35.41 -2.43 21.30
C SER A 983 -34.92 -2.25 22.74
N ILE A 984 -33.76 -1.62 22.93
CA ILE A 984 -33.21 -1.29 24.27
C ILE A 984 -34.11 -0.27 24.97
N SER A 985 -34.61 0.73 24.25
CA SER A 985 -35.53 1.74 24.78
C SER A 985 -36.78 1.11 25.42
N LEU A 986 -37.41 0.16 24.72
CA LEU A 986 -38.64 -0.49 25.20
C LEU A 986 -38.41 -1.42 26.40
N HIS A 987 -37.19 -1.90 26.62
CA HIS A 987 -36.87 -2.84 27.69
C HIS A 987 -36.26 -2.14 28.92
N ASP A 988 -35.30 -1.23 28.71
CA ASP A 988 -34.40 -0.72 29.75
C ASP A 988 -34.69 0.73 30.18
N MET A 989 -35.42 1.52 29.38
CA MET A 989 -35.64 2.95 29.66
C MET A 989 -36.95 3.21 30.39
N ASN A 990 -36.94 4.22 31.28
CA ASN A 990 -38.12 4.61 32.03
C ASN A 990 -39.14 5.36 31.15
N ASP A 991 -40.40 5.34 31.58
CA ASP A 991 -41.52 5.97 30.85
C ASP A 991 -41.34 7.48 30.66
N SER A 992 -40.66 8.18 31.57
CA SER A 992 -40.44 9.63 31.44
C SER A 992 -39.53 10.00 30.27
N LEU A 993 -38.44 9.25 30.08
CA LEU A 993 -37.51 9.46 28.96
C LEU A 993 -38.15 9.07 27.63
N ILE A 994 -38.93 7.98 27.62
CA ILE A 994 -39.65 7.53 26.42
C ILE A 994 -40.72 8.56 26.03
N CYS A 995 -41.48 9.08 27.00
CA CYS A 995 -42.46 10.15 26.76
C CYS A 995 -41.79 11.42 26.22
N ALA A 996 -40.61 11.79 26.72
CA ALA A 996 -39.83 12.93 26.22
C ALA A 996 -39.26 12.70 24.81
N LEU A 997 -39.00 11.45 24.41
CA LEU A 997 -38.50 11.13 23.08
C LEU A 997 -39.58 11.30 22.00
N ILE A 998 -40.85 10.97 22.28
CA ILE A 998 -41.94 10.96 21.29
C ILE A 998 -42.08 12.30 20.53
N PRO A 999 -42.11 13.49 21.18
CA PRO A 999 -42.12 14.76 20.45
C PRO A 999 -40.92 14.96 19.51
N ILE A 1000 -39.74 14.45 19.89
CA ILE A 1000 -38.53 14.50 19.04
C ILE A 1000 -38.72 13.62 17.81
N LEU A 1001 -39.29 12.41 17.97
CA LEU A 1001 -39.61 11.52 16.84
C LEU A 1001 -40.57 12.18 15.86
N MET A 1002 -41.65 12.80 16.38
CA MET A 1002 -42.64 13.51 15.58
C MET A 1002 -42.02 14.68 14.81
N SER A 1003 -41.16 15.48 15.48
CA SER A 1003 -40.47 16.60 14.83
C SER A 1003 -39.54 16.12 13.71
N ARG A 1004 -38.88 14.97 13.89
CA ARG A 1004 -37.92 14.43 12.92
C ARG A 1004 -38.56 13.60 11.81
N PHE A 1005 -39.86 13.34 11.88
CA PHE A 1005 -40.59 12.50 10.93
C PHE A 1005 -40.55 13.01 9.48
N ALA A 1006 -40.56 14.33 9.29
CA ALA A 1006 -40.47 14.98 7.98
C ALA A 1006 -39.12 15.69 7.74
N THR A 1007 -38.19 15.66 8.70
CA THR A 1007 -36.90 16.35 8.62
C THR A 1007 -35.74 15.36 8.80
N MET A 1008 -35.35 14.73 7.70
CA MET A 1008 -34.27 13.75 7.62
C MET A 1008 -33.57 13.80 6.25
N PHE A 1009 -32.50 13.01 6.09
CA PHE A 1009 -31.71 13.01 4.86
C PHE A 1009 -32.55 12.59 3.64
N PRO A 1010 -32.54 13.34 2.52
CA PRO A 1010 -33.49 13.24 1.42
C PRO A 1010 -33.22 12.05 0.47
N ASP A 1011 -32.96 10.87 1.02
CA ASP A 1011 -32.92 9.61 0.28
C ASP A 1011 -34.24 8.85 0.45
N LYS A 1012 -34.81 8.37 -0.67
CA LYS A 1012 -36.15 7.77 -0.69
C LYS A 1012 -36.23 6.47 0.13
N ILE A 1013 -35.22 5.61 0.03
CA ILE A 1013 -35.20 4.30 0.70
C ILE A 1013 -34.95 4.52 2.19
N PHE A 1014 -33.93 5.29 2.53
CA PHE A 1014 -33.60 5.65 3.90
C PHE A 1014 -34.77 6.30 4.62
N SER A 1015 -35.39 7.31 4.01
CA SER A 1015 -36.50 8.04 4.64
C SER A 1015 -37.70 7.14 4.90
N TYR A 1016 -38.01 6.23 3.97
CA TYR A 1016 -39.06 5.23 4.15
C TYR A 1016 -38.75 4.29 5.33
N GLU A 1017 -37.56 3.69 5.36
CA GLU A 1017 -37.16 2.72 6.38
C GLU A 1017 -37.06 3.34 7.79
N VAL A 1018 -36.57 4.59 7.89
CA VAL A 1018 -36.52 5.32 9.16
C VAL A 1018 -37.93 5.65 9.63
N ARG A 1019 -38.78 6.26 8.79
CA ARG A 1019 -40.15 6.62 9.15
C ARG A 1019 -40.97 5.42 9.63
N LYS A 1020 -40.84 4.28 8.95
CA LYS A 1020 -41.47 3.03 9.35
C LYS A 1020 -41.14 2.67 10.80
N ARG A 1021 -39.86 2.69 11.17
CA ARG A 1021 -39.39 2.38 12.53
C ARG A 1021 -39.83 3.41 13.56
N LEU A 1022 -39.85 4.70 13.21
CA LEU A 1022 -40.38 5.75 14.07
C LEU A 1022 -41.86 5.49 14.41
N LEU A 1023 -42.68 5.17 13.41
CA LEU A 1023 -44.10 4.85 13.60
C LEU A 1023 -44.27 3.60 14.46
N GLU A 1024 -43.60 2.51 14.10
CA GLU A 1024 -43.67 1.24 14.84
C GLU A 1024 -43.31 1.42 16.32
N PHE A 1025 -42.26 2.18 16.61
CA PHE A 1025 -41.88 2.51 17.99
C PHE A 1025 -42.94 3.38 18.68
N MET A 1026 -43.38 4.48 18.07
CA MET A 1026 -44.40 5.35 18.67
C MET A 1026 -45.70 4.59 18.98
N LEU A 1027 -46.20 3.80 18.03
CA LEU A 1027 -47.41 2.99 18.22
C LEU A 1027 -47.20 1.93 19.33
N SER A 1028 -46.04 1.28 19.37
CA SER A 1028 -45.70 0.34 20.45
C SER A 1028 -45.65 1.02 21.82
N THR A 1029 -45.13 2.26 21.90
CA THR A 1029 -45.12 3.03 23.15
C THR A 1029 -46.51 3.45 23.60
N PHE A 1030 -47.39 3.86 22.67
CA PHE A 1030 -48.79 4.17 23.00
C PHE A 1030 -49.58 2.93 23.41
N GLN A 1031 -49.31 1.78 22.79
CA GLN A 1031 -49.92 0.52 23.18
C GLN A 1031 -49.46 0.08 24.58
N ARG A 1032 -48.17 0.23 24.89
CA ARG A 1032 -47.60 -0.10 26.21
C ARG A 1032 -48.10 0.85 27.31
N SER A 1033 -48.15 2.14 27.00
CA SER A 1033 -48.49 3.21 27.94
C SER A 1033 -49.48 4.20 27.29
N PRO A 1034 -50.79 3.86 27.25
CA PRO A 1034 -51.84 4.69 26.62
C PRO A 1034 -51.91 6.12 27.15
N ASN A 1035 -51.57 6.32 28.43
CA ASN A 1035 -51.54 7.62 29.09
C ASN A 1035 -50.60 8.64 28.43
N PHE A 1036 -49.61 8.20 27.64
CA PHE A 1036 -48.75 9.11 26.87
C PHE A 1036 -49.54 9.97 25.89
N ILE A 1037 -50.65 9.48 25.34
CA ILE A 1037 -51.49 10.28 24.44
C ILE A 1037 -52.11 11.47 25.17
N ALA A 1038 -52.53 11.28 26.42
CA ALA A 1038 -53.05 12.37 27.26
C ALA A 1038 -51.95 13.37 27.64
N LEU A 1039 -50.77 12.88 28.04
CA LEU A 1039 -49.63 13.74 28.39
C LEU A 1039 -49.11 14.56 27.21
N LEU A 1040 -49.13 13.98 26.00
CA LEU A 1040 -48.63 14.59 24.77
C LEU A 1040 -49.73 15.21 23.91
N LYS A 1041 -50.92 15.47 24.48
CA LYS A 1041 -52.09 15.97 23.74
C LYS A 1041 -51.77 17.17 22.85
N LYS A 1042 -51.01 18.14 23.37
CA LYS A 1042 -50.63 19.35 22.63
C LYS A 1042 -49.65 19.05 21.49
N PRO A 1043 -48.48 18.44 21.73
CA PRO A 1043 -47.58 18.01 20.65
C PRO A 1043 -48.25 17.16 19.56
N ILE A 1044 -49.16 16.25 19.96
CA ILE A 1044 -49.90 15.41 19.03
C ILE A 1044 -50.82 16.28 18.15
N MET A 1045 -51.63 17.15 18.75
CA MET A 1045 -52.56 17.98 18.00
C MET A 1045 -51.87 19.03 17.12
N ASP A 1046 -50.73 19.58 17.56
CA ASP A 1046 -49.92 20.48 16.74
C ASP A 1046 -49.49 19.78 15.43
N ARG A 1047 -49.05 18.52 15.51
CA ARG A 1047 -48.65 17.73 14.32
C ARG A 1047 -49.81 17.30 13.45
N VAL A 1048 -50.98 17.03 14.04
CA VAL A 1048 -52.21 16.77 13.28
C VAL A 1048 -52.67 18.02 12.52
N GLY A 1049 -52.47 19.22 13.08
CA GLY A 1049 -52.77 20.49 12.42
C GLY A 1049 -51.90 20.77 11.19
N GLU A 1050 -50.64 20.35 11.21
CA GLU A 1050 -49.68 20.51 10.10
C GLU A 1050 -49.81 19.47 8.98
N ALA A 1051 -50.82 18.60 9.03
CA ALA A 1051 -50.94 17.45 8.13
C ALA A 1051 -50.96 17.83 6.64
N TYR A 1052 -51.34 19.05 6.29
CA TYR A 1052 -51.47 19.53 4.92
C TYR A 1052 -50.18 20.08 4.30
N ASP A 1053 -49.14 20.27 5.10
CA ASP A 1053 -47.88 20.87 4.65
C ASP A 1053 -47.09 19.92 3.72
N SER A 1054 -47.15 18.59 3.96
CA SER A 1054 -46.50 17.58 3.12
C SER A 1054 -47.15 16.20 3.25
N PRO A 1055 -47.01 15.30 2.24
CA PRO A 1055 -47.54 13.93 2.32
C PRO A 1055 -47.05 13.14 3.53
N ASP A 1056 -45.80 13.38 3.95
CA ASP A 1056 -45.19 12.70 5.09
C ASP A 1056 -45.81 13.16 6.41
N LYS A 1057 -46.08 14.46 6.55
CA LYS A 1057 -46.82 15.00 7.70
C LYS A 1057 -48.26 14.50 7.71
N THR A 1058 -48.89 14.33 6.55
CA THR A 1058 -50.22 13.69 6.46
C THR A 1058 -50.17 12.27 7.04
N GLU A 1059 -49.21 11.44 6.63
CA GLU A 1059 -49.13 10.06 7.10
C GLU A 1059 -48.92 9.98 8.62
N LEU A 1060 -48.07 10.82 9.20
CA LEU A 1060 -47.92 10.92 10.65
C LEU A 1060 -49.25 11.28 11.33
N ALA A 1061 -49.96 12.29 10.83
CA ALA A 1061 -51.24 12.73 11.38
C ALA A 1061 -52.30 11.61 11.34
N LEU A 1062 -52.33 10.79 10.28
CA LEU A 1062 -53.22 9.62 10.19
C LEU A 1062 -52.96 8.64 11.35
N GLN A 1063 -51.69 8.30 11.59
CA GLN A 1063 -51.31 7.36 12.65
C GLN A 1063 -51.60 7.91 14.05
N LEU A 1064 -51.41 9.23 14.25
CA LEU A 1064 -51.75 9.89 15.51
C LEU A 1064 -53.27 9.93 15.75
N CYS A 1065 -54.08 10.25 14.74
CA CYS A 1065 -55.54 10.15 14.84
C CYS A 1065 -56.00 8.72 15.15
N TRP A 1066 -55.37 7.72 14.51
CA TRP A 1066 -55.64 6.33 14.82
C TRP A 1066 -55.33 5.99 16.27
N ALA A 1067 -54.15 6.38 16.79
CA ALA A 1067 -53.73 6.12 18.16
C ALA A 1067 -54.66 6.80 19.19
N ILE A 1068 -55.08 8.05 18.95
CA ILE A 1068 -56.05 8.76 19.79
C ILE A 1068 -57.35 7.95 19.91
N GLY A 1069 -57.88 7.47 18.78
CA GLY A 1069 -59.12 6.69 18.75
C GLY A 1069 -58.96 5.32 19.41
N GLU A 1070 -57.94 4.56 19.02
CA GLU A 1070 -57.70 3.17 19.47
C GLU A 1070 -57.47 3.07 20.98
N HIS A 1071 -56.79 4.04 21.56
CA HIS A 1071 -56.43 4.03 22.98
C HIS A 1071 -57.28 4.98 23.83
N GLY A 1072 -58.41 5.47 23.28
CA GLY A 1072 -59.35 6.32 24.00
C GLY A 1072 -58.73 7.62 24.55
N GLY A 1073 -57.78 8.24 23.84
CA GLY A 1073 -57.20 9.52 24.22
C GLY A 1073 -56.37 9.53 25.51
N GLY A 1074 -55.87 8.36 25.95
CA GLY A 1074 -55.17 8.23 27.24
C GLY A 1074 -55.60 7.03 28.08
N GLY A 1075 -56.63 6.30 27.66
CA GLY A 1075 -57.31 5.28 28.45
C GLY A 1075 -58.46 5.82 29.30
N GLY A 1076 -59.20 4.93 29.97
CA GLY A 1076 -60.47 5.27 30.65
C GLY A 1076 -60.37 6.24 31.84
N SER A 1077 -59.16 6.52 32.35
CA SER A 1077 -58.93 7.46 33.45
C SER A 1077 -58.72 8.92 33.01
N HIS A 1078 -58.46 9.18 31.71
CA HIS A 1078 -58.09 10.50 31.19
C HIS A 1078 -59.26 11.20 30.48
N LYS A 1079 -60.36 11.39 31.21
CA LYS A 1079 -61.62 11.90 30.63
C LYS A 1079 -61.54 13.34 30.15
N ASP A 1080 -60.81 14.19 30.87
CA ASP A 1080 -60.72 15.61 30.55
C ASP A 1080 -59.81 15.83 29.33
N GLU A 1081 -58.68 15.13 29.26
CA GLU A 1081 -57.81 15.15 28.09
C GLU A 1081 -58.47 14.54 26.87
N ALA A 1082 -59.22 13.44 27.02
CA ALA A 1082 -60.00 12.85 25.93
C ALA A 1082 -61.07 13.82 25.40
N ARG A 1083 -61.69 14.63 26.28
CA ARG A 1083 -62.62 15.70 25.88
C ARG A 1083 -61.92 16.78 25.08
N GLU A 1084 -60.77 17.27 25.52
CA GLU A 1084 -59.99 18.28 24.79
C GLU A 1084 -59.49 17.79 23.43
N LEU A 1085 -59.02 16.53 23.35
CA LEU A 1085 -58.65 15.89 22.09
C LEU A 1085 -59.85 15.78 21.15
N PHE A 1086 -61.01 15.39 21.68
CA PHE A 1086 -62.26 15.36 20.93
C PHE A 1086 -62.62 16.75 20.37
N GLU A 1087 -62.52 17.80 21.20
CA GLU A 1087 -62.80 19.18 20.79
C GLU A 1087 -61.87 19.66 19.68
N SER A 1088 -60.59 19.32 19.79
CA SER A 1088 -59.57 19.70 18.80
C SER A 1088 -59.78 18.97 17.47
N LEU A 1089 -60.12 17.68 17.51
CA LEU A 1089 -60.49 16.89 16.32
C LEU A 1089 -61.79 17.39 15.68
N GLU A 1090 -62.78 17.76 16.50
CA GLU A 1090 -64.04 18.35 16.05
C GLU A 1090 -63.82 19.71 15.37
N LEU A 1091 -62.95 20.55 15.93
CA LEU A 1091 -62.58 21.84 15.33
C LEU A 1091 -61.92 21.63 13.96
N LEU A 1092 -60.92 20.76 13.88
CA LEU A 1092 -60.24 20.42 12.62
C LEU A 1092 -61.23 19.94 11.55
N LEU A 1093 -62.20 19.10 11.94
CA LEU A 1093 -63.27 18.62 11.07
C LEU A 1093 -64.14 19.77 10.54
N TYR A 1094 -64.54 20.72 11.39
CA TYR A 1094 -65.37 21.85 10.98
C TYR A 1094 -64.62 22.93 10.17
N GLU A 1095 -63.36 23.21 10.49
CA GLU A 1095 -62.51 24.11 9.71
C GLU A 1095 -62.38 23.62 8.27
N ASN A 1096 -62.13 22.32 8.10
CA ASN A 1096 -62.05 21.68 6.80
C ASN A 1096 -63.39 21.70 6.05
N LEU A 1097 -64.52 21.47 6.72
CA LEU A 1097 -65.86 21.58 6.12
C LEU A 1097 -66.21 23.03 5.70
N SER A 1098 -65.67 24.04 6.39
CA SER A 1098 -65.96 25.46 6.16
C SER A 1098 -65.02 26.12 5.14
N SER A 1099 -63.79 25.62 5.02
CA SER A 1099 -62.69 26.18 4.22
C SER A 1099 -62.95 26.23 2.71
N ARG A 1100 -63.94 25.49 2.18
CA ARG A 1100 -64.34 25.57 0.76
C ARG A 1100 -64.99 26.92 0.37
N SER A 1101 -65.33 27.77 1.34
CA SER A 1101 -65.85 29.13 1.10
C SER A 1101 -64.78 30.23 0.98
N ARG A 1102 -63.51 29.98 1.35
CA ARG A 1102 -62.43 30.98 1.34
C ARG A 1102 -61.42 30.89 0.19
N LEU A 1103 -61.52 29.88 -0.68
CA LEU A 1103 -60.66 29.72 -1.87
C LEU A 1103 -61.41 30.00 -3.20
N GLY A 1104 -62.35 30.95 -3.15
CA GLY A 1104 -63.07 31.46 -4.31
C GLY A 1104 -62.41 32.66 -5.00
N MET A 1105 -61.23 33.13 -4.57
CA MET A 1105 -60.52 34.24 -5.22
C MET A 1105 -59.00 34.12 -5.06
N THR A 1106 -58.37 33.34 -5.94
CA THR A 1106 -57.07 33.67 -6.53
C THR A 1106 -56.96 32.86 -7.83
N HIS A 1107 -57.05 33.56 -8.95
CA HIS A 1107 -56.71 33.03 -10.26
C HIS A 1107 -55.21 32.70 -10.27
N ASP A 1108 -54.86 31.44 -10.56
CA ASP A 1108 -53.77 31.18 -11.50
C ASP A 1108 -53.85 29.77 -12.11
N VAL A 1109 -53.47 29.73 -13.39
CA VAL A 1109 -53.62 28.63 -14.33
C VAL A 1109 -52.36 27.74 -14.29
N SER A 1110 -52.54 26.44 -14.56
CA SER A 1110 -51.55 25.36 -14.65
C SER A 1110 -51.09 24.71 -13.32
N LEU A 1111 -51.77 23.63 -12.91
CA LEU A 1111 -51.26 22.50 -12.10
C LEU A 1111 -52.39 21.46 -11.97
N GLY A 1112 -52.44 20.53 -12.93
CA GLY A 1112 -53.53 19.56 -13.09
C GLY A 1112 -53.39 18.28 -12.26
N SER A 1113 -52.23 17.97 -11.66
CA SER A 1113 -51.99 16.73 -10.90
C SER A 1113 -51.98 16.90 -9.37
N ASP A 1114 -51.52 18.05 -8.86
CA ASP A 1114 -51.32 18.24 -7.41
C ASP A 1114 -52.61 18.55 -6.65
N LYS A 1115 -53.60 19.16 -7.33
CA LYS A 1115 -54.91 19.48 -6.72
C LYS A 1115 -55.71 18.22 -6.34
N ASP A 1116 -55.62 17.15 -7.13
CA ASP A 1116 -56.35 15.90 -6.87
C ASP A 1116 -55.66 15.05 -5.80
N THR A 1117 -54.32 15.06 -5.76
CA THR A 1117 -53.53 14.40 -4.69
C THR A 1117 -53.76 15.06 -3.33
N TYR A 1118 -53.81 16.40 -3.29
CA TYR A 1118 -54.11 17.16 -2.07
C TYR A 1118 -55.53 16.89 -1.56
N ARG A 1119 -56.53 16.92 -2.46
CA ARG A 1119 -57.93 16.58 -2.13
C ARG A 1119 -58.07 15.15 -1.61
N SER A 1120 -57.39 14.18 -2.22
CA SER A 1120 -57.44 12.79 -1.76
C SER A 1120 -56.81 12.60 -0.38
N SER A 1121 -55.69 13.27 -0.10
CA SER A 1121 -55.00 13.25 1.20
C SER A 1121 -55.85 13.89 2.30
N GLN A 1122 -56.52 15.01 2.00
CA GLN A 1122 -57.46 15.67 2.92
C GLN A 1122 -58.64 14.76 3.27
N SER A 1123 -59.25 14.10 2.30
CA SER A 1123 -60.36 13.18 2.55
C SER A 1123 -59.93 11.95 3.36
N ARG A 1124 -58.72 11.44 3.14
CA ARG A 1124 -58.14 10.36 3.97
C ARG A 1124 -57.99 10.79 5.42
N LEU A 1125 -57.44 11.97 5.69
CA LEU A 1125 -57.29 12.49 7.05
C LEU A 1125 -58.64 12.67 7.75
N LEU A 1126 -59.62 13.28 7.08
CA LEU A 1126 -60.94 13.49 7.66
C LEU A 1126 -61.67 12.16 7.96
N CYS A 1127 -61.47 11.11 7.16
CA CYS A 1127 -61.95 9.77 7.50
C CYS A 1127 -61.35 9.25 8.81
N PHE A 1128 -60.04 9.46 9.04
CA PHE A 1128 -59.38 9.07 10.29
C PHE A 1128 -59.83 9.91 11.48
N VAL A 1129 -60.03 11.21 11.30
CA VAL A 1129 -60.58 12.11 12.32
C VAL A 1129 -62.00 11.67 12.73
N VAL A 1130 -62.86 11.39 11.75
CA VAL A 1130 -64.22 10.87 11.96
C VAL A 1130 -64.19 9.53 12.70
N THR A 1131 -63.28 8.62 12.35
CA THR A 1131 -63.08 7.37 13.08
C THR A 1131 -62.57 7.58 14.50
N ALA A 1132 -61.62 8.49 14.71
CA ALA A 1132 -61.07 8.80 16.03
C ALA A 1132 -62.15 9.38 16.96
N ILE A 1133 -62.94 10.34 16.47
CA ILE A 1133 -64.12 10.89 17.16
C ILE A 1133 -65.09 9.78 17.54
N ALA A 1134 -65.36 8.84 16.63
CA ALA A 1134 -66.26 7.73 16.90
C ALA A 1134 -65.72 6.77 17.97
N LYS A 1135 -64.46 6.36 17.86
CA LYS A 1135 -63.81 5.47 18.84
C LYS A 1135 -63.65 6.12 20.22
N LEU A 1136 -63.28 7.40 20.27
CA LEU A 1136 -63.24 8.19 21.51
C LEU A 1136 -64.59 8.22 22.20
N ALA A 1137 -65.67 8.44 21.45
CA ALA A 1137 -67.03 8.47 21.97
C ALA A 1137 -67.55 7.09 22.42
N THR A 1138 -67.03 6.01 21.83
CA THR A 1138 -67.28 4.64 22.28
C THR A 1138 -66.54 4.34 23.59
N HIS A 1139 -65.30 4.84 23.75
CA HIS A 1139 -64.50 4.68 24.96
C HIS A 1139 -65.01 5.56 26.13
N HIS A 1140 -65.36 6.81 25.86
CA HIS A 1140 -65.85 7.81 26.82
C HIS A 1140 -67.30 8.16 26.50
N ARG A 1141 -68.23 7.43 27.13
CA ARG A 1141 -69.68 7.48 26.82
C ARG A 1141 -70.30 8.87 26.92
N GLU A 1142 -69.73 9.76 27.73
CA GLU A 1142 -70.14 11.15 27.87
C GLU A 1142 -69.96 11.97 26.57
N LEU A 1143 -69.05 11.56 25.68
CA LEU A 1143 -68.82 12.23 24.40
C LEU A 1143 -69.81 11.76 23.32
N LEU A 1144 -70.53 10.65 23.54
CA LEU A 1144 -71.44 10.05 22.56
C LEU A 1144 -72.52 10.99 22.01
N PRO A 1145 -73.23 11.81 22.83
CA PRO A 1145 -74.21 12.77 22.30
C PRO A 1145 -73.55 13.81 21.40
N ARG A 1146 -72.36 14.30 21.78
CA ARG A 1146 -71.61 15.30 21.02
C ARG A 1146 -71.07 14.73 19.71
N ALA A 1147 -70.58 13.49 19.72
CA ALA A 1147 -70.14 12.76 18.53
C ALA A 1147 -71.27 12.59 17.51
N ARG A 1148 -72.47 12.20 17.95
CA ARG A 1148 -73.65 12.10 17.06
C ARG A 1148 -74.00 13.44 16.43
N VAL A 1149 -73.92 14.54 17.17
CA VAL A 1149 -74.15 15.88 16.61
C VAL A 1149 -73.08 16.25 15.59
N SER A 1150 -71.80 16.02 15.95
CA SER A 1150 -70.65 16.33 15.09
C SER A 1150 -70.69 15.57 13.77
N LEU A 1151 -70.80 14.24 13.82
CA LEU A 1151 -70.91 13.39 12.64
C LEU A 1151 -72.20 13.69 11.86
N GLY A 1152 -73.31 13.99 12.55
CA GLY A 1152 -74.57 14.40 11.93
C GLY A 1152 -74.45 15.68 11.10
N LYS A 1153 -73.61 16.63 11.52
CA LYS A 1153 -73.30 17.82 10.72
C LYS A 1153 -72.48 17.48 9.48
N VAL A 1154 -71.51 16.57 9.58
CA VAL A 1154 -70.76 16.06 8.42
C VAL A 1154 -71.71 15.43 7.41
N ALA A 1155 -72.59 14.52 7.86
CA ALA A 1155 -73.54 13.79 7.01
C ALA A 1155 -74.58 14.70 6.33
N ARG A 1156 -74.90 15.85 6.94
CA ARG A 1156 -75.81 16.87 6.38
C ARG A 1156 -75.09 17.93 5.53
N SER A 1157 -73.77 17.98 5.56
CA SER A 1157 -73.00 18.94 4.78
C SER A 1157 -73.03 18.55 3.30
N ARG A 1158 -73.52 19.45 2.43
CA ARG A 1158 -73.53 19.22 0.97
C ARG A 1158 -72.12 19.29 0.35
N ASN A 1159 -71.12 19.69 1.13
CA ASN A 1159 -69.78 20.01 0.65
C ASN A 1159 -68.70 18.96 1.03
N SER A 1160 -69.07 17.87 1.71
CA SER A 1160 -68.13 16.80 2.12
C SER A 1160 -67.80 15.84 0.98
N ASP A 1161 -66.54 15.38 0.90
CA ASP A 1161 -66.13 14.26 0.03
C ASP A 1161 -66.97 13.00 0.33
N ALA A 1162 -67.37 12.27 -0.71
CA ALA A 1162 -68.25 11.10 -0.61
C ALA A 1162 -67.73 10.02 0.34
N ARG A 1163 -66.40 9.86 0.43
CA ARG A 1163 -65.73 8.90 1.33
C ARG A 1163 -65.91 9.29 2.79
N VAL A 1164 -65.70 10.57 3.10
CA VAL A 1164 -65.85 11.14 4.45
C VAL A 1164 -67.31 11.12 4.87
N TRP A 1165 -68.22 11.46 3.95
CA TRP A 1165 -69.66 11.40 4.15
C TRP A 1165 -70.11 9.97 4.48
N ARG A 1166 -69.72 8.98 3.66
CA ARG A 1166 -70.06 7.57 3.86
C ARG A 1166 -69.57 7.09 5.22
N ARG A 1167 -68.30 7.40 5.56
CA ARG A 1167 -67.70 7.06 6.86
C ARG A 1167 -68.46 7.66 8.05
N ALA A 1168 -68.90 8.91 7.94
CA ALA A 1168 -69.69 9.56 8.98
C ALA A 1168 -71.09 8.93 9.12
N CYS A 1169 -71.74 8.60 8.00
CA CYS A 1169 -73.03 7.90 7.98
C CYS A 1169 -72.93 6.50 8.60
N ASP A 1170 -71.88 5.74 8.27
CA ASP A 1170 -71.64 4.40 8.83
C ASP A 1170 -71.55 4.45 10.36
N PHE A 1171 -70.76 5.38 10.91
CA PHE A 1171 -70.61 5.53 12.35
C PHE A 1171 -71.84 6.12 13.02
N LEU A 1172 -72.59 7.02 12.37
CA LEU A 1172 -73.90 7.47 12.88
C LEU A 1172 -74.89 6.31 12.99
N GLY A 1173 -74.92 5.43 11.98
CA GLY A 1173 -75.73 4.22 11.99
C GLY A 1173 -75.33 3.29 13.13
N LEU A 1174 -74.04 3.00 13.26
CA LEU A 1174 -73.48 2.19 14.36
C LEU A 1174 -73.80 2.78 15.73
N MET A 1175 -73.66 4.10 15.90
CA MET A 1175 -73.91 4.77 17.18
C MET A 1175 -75.37 4.75 17.62
N ASN A 1176 -76.33 4.34 16.77
CA ASN A 1176 -77.73 4.14 17.18
C ASN A 1176 -77.90 2.90 18.05
N ASP A 1177 -77.00 1.93 17.95
CA ASP A 1177 -76.93 0.74 18.81
C ASP A 1177 -75.60 0.74 19.61
N PRO A 1178 -75.61 1.21 20.88
CA PRO A 1178 -74.40 1.30 21.69
C PRO A 1178 -73.69 -0.04 21.92
N ALA A 1179 -74.41 -1.17 21.91
CA ALA A 1179 -73.82 -2.49 22.14
C ALA A 1179 -73.05 -2.97 20.92
N ILE A 1180 -73.64 -2.82 19.73
CA ILE A 1180 -72.98 -3.12 18.45
C ILE A 1180 -71.81 -2.15 18.23
N CYS A 1181 -72.00 -0.87 18.51
CA CYS A 1181 -70.96 0.15 18.40
C CYS A 1181 -69.74 -0.18 19.30
N SER A 1182 -69.97 -0.60 20.54
CA SER A 1182 -68.89 -1.01 21.46
C SER A 1182 -68.20 -2.31 21.05
N SER A 1183 -68.88 -3.22 20.35
CA SER A 1183 -68.27 -4.45 19.84
C SER A 1183 -67.37 -4.18 18.62
N ILE A 1184 -67.75 -3.21 17.79
CA ILE A 1184 -67.08 -2.89 16.52
C ILE A 1184 -65.98 -1.83 16.69
N LEU A 1185 -66.21 -0.83 17.55
CA LEU A 1185 -65.32 0.32 17.77
C LEU A 1185 -64.73 0.38 19.18
N GLY A 1186 -65.12 -0.53 20.08
CA GLY A 1186 -64.56 -0.59 21.42
C GLY A 1186 -63.14 -1.11 21.43
N PRO A 1187 -62.44 -0.98 22.56
CA PRO A 1187 -61.07 -1.45 22.69
C PRO A 1187 -61.00 -2.95 22.44
N SER A 1188 -59.98 -3.39 21.73
CA SER A 1188 -59.69 -4.81 21.52
C SER A 1188 -59.51 -5.50 22.88
N HIS A 1189 -60.57 -6.13 23.42
CA HIS A 1189 -60.50 -6.87 24.67
C HIS A 1189 -59.74 -8.19 24.46
N GLY A 1190 -58.41 -8.11 24.53
CA GLY A 1190 -57.51 -9.26 24.60
C GLY A 1190 -56.87 -9.31 25.98
N THR A 1191 -57.18 -10.38 26.71
CA THR A 1191 -56.56 -10.81 27.97
C THR A 1191 -55.08 -10.44 28.12
N ALA A 1192 -54.71 -9.95 29.31
CA ALA A 1192 -53.34 -9.85 29.79
C ALA A 1192 -52.61 -11.21 29.69
N GLN A 1193 -51.97 -11.47 28.57
CA GLN A 1193 -50.99 -12.53 28.42
C GLN A 1193 -49.60 -11.93 28.59
N LYS A 1194 -48.91 -12.44 29.62
CA LYS A 1194 -47.47 -12.36 29.93
C LYS A 1194 -46.61 -11.54 28.96
N VAL A 1195 -46.01 -10.49 29.54
CA VAL A 1195 -44.82 -9.80 29.01
C VAL A 1195 -43.74 -10.83 28.67
N GLY A 1196 -43.54 -11.09 27.38
CA GLY A 1196 -42.55 -12.05 26.90
C GLY A 1196 -42.53 -12.14 25.37
N SER A 1197 -41.53 -11.48 24.76
CA SER A 1197 -41.07 -11.61 23.36
C SER A 1197 -42.14 -11.67 22.27
N ILE A 1198 -42.43 -10.54 21.63
CA ILE A 1198 -43.09 -10.52 20.32
C ILE A 1198 -42.02 -10.84 19.26
N ASN A 1199 -42.26 -11.90 18.48
CA ASN A 1199 -41.44 -12.27 17.32
C ASN A 1199 -41.91 -11.46 16.10
N TRP A 1200 -41.22 -10.35 15.82
CA TRP A 1200 -41.63 -9.37 14.80
C TRP A 1200 -41.47 -9.83 13.34
N ASN A 1201 -40.85 -10.99 13.08
CA ASN A 1201 -40.81 -11.57 11.73
C ASN A 1201 -42.13 -12.23 11.31
N GLU A 1202 -43.06 -12.46 12.24
CA GLU A 1202 -44.42 -12.95 11.95
C GLU A 1202 -45.50 -11.86 12.14
N GLY A 1203 -45.10 -10.63 12.51
CA GLY A 1203 -45.99 -9.49 12.70
C GLY A 1203 -46.58 -8.92 11.40
N ALA A 1204 -45.99 -9.24 10.25
CA ALA A 1204 -46.50 -8.81 8.94
C ALA A 1204 -47.79 -9.54 8.51
N THR A 1205 -48.11 -10.69 9.12
CA THR A 1205 -49.28 -11.51 8.73
C THR A 1205 -50.40 -11.55 9.76
N LYS A 1206 -50.24 -10.93 10.95
CA LYS A 1206 -51.29 -10.96 12.01
C LYS A 1206 -51.62 -9.64 12.72
N MET A 1207 -51.20 -8.48 12.21
CA MET A 1207 -51.72 -7.17 12.66
C MET A 1207 -52.29 -6.32 11.52
N VAL A 1208 -53.26 -6.87 10.79
CA VAL A 1208 -54.38 -6.11 10.19
C VAL A 1208 -55.64 -6.99 10.25
N ALA A 1209 -56.06 -7.33 11.47
CA ALA A 1209 -57.42 -7.75 11.75
C ALA A 1209 -57.74 -7.07 13.09
N HIS A 1210 -58.65 -6.10 13.21
CA HIS A 1210 -59.98 -6.10 12.63
C HIS A 1210 -60.46 -4.70 12.24
N ILE A 1211 -61.21 -4.69 11.12
CA ILE A 1211 -61.81 -3.57 10.37
C ILE A 1211 -60.81 -2.73 9.56
N PRO A 1212 -60.54 -3.14 8.32
CA PRO A 1212 -59.74 -2.36 7.41
C PRO A 1212 -60.46 -1.12 6.87
N PHE A 1213 -59.70 -0.05 6.69
CA PHE A 1213 -60.09 1.22 6.06
C PHE A 1213 -60.28 1.12 4.52
N TYR A 1214 -60.24 -0.07 3.91
CA TYR A 1214 -60.30 -0.25 2.44
C TYR A 1214 -61.69 -0.53 1.84
N VAL A 1215 -62.79 -0.09 2.45
CA VAL A 1215 -64.10 -0.01 1.76
C VAL A 1215 -64.25 1.29 0.93
N LEU A 1216 -63.14 1.91 0.51
CA LEU A 1216 -63.16 3.18 -0.24
C LEU A 1216 -62.28 3.16 -1.50
N GLY A 1217 -62.21 2.02 -2.17
CA GLY A 1217 -61.85 1.93 -3.59
C GLY A 1217 -63.01 1.31 -4.35
N GLU A 1218 -63.73 2.10 -5.15
CA GLU A 1218 -64.63 1.58 -6.17
C GLU A 1218 -63.80 0.77 -7.18
N GLN A 1219 -64.09 -0.53 -7.30
CA GLN A 1219 -63.88 -1.27 -8.54
C GLN A 1219 -65.24 -1.37 -9.24
N GLU A 1220 -65.36 -0.72 -10.40
CA GLU A 1220 -66.20 -1.25 -11.47
C GLU A 1220 -65.52 -2.51 -12.01
N GLY A 1221 -66.24 -3.63 -12.08
CA GLY A 1221 -65.78 -4.86 -12.74
C GLY A 1221 -66.25 -6.15 -12.08
N GLU A 1222 -66.91 -7.00 -12.86
CA GLU A 1222 -67.81 -8.09 -12.45
C GLU A 1222 -67.18 -9.30 -11.73
N GLY A 1223 -67.89 -9.69 -10.65
CA GLY A 1223 -68.19 -11.02 -10.12
C GLY A 1223 -67.38 -12.26 -10.51
N TYR A 1224 -66.95 -13.01 -9.50
CA TYR A 1224 -67.07 -14.48 -9.50
C TYR A 1224 -67.28 -15.02 -8.08
N PHE A 1225 -68.51 -15.44 -7.80
CA PHE A 1225 -68.80 -16.56 -6.90
C PHE A 1225 -69.30 -17.71 -7.76
N SER A 1226 -68.63 -18.86 -7.74
CA SER A 1226 -69.29 -20.15 -7.94
C SER A 1226 -68.95 -21.08 -6.76
N LEU A 1227 -70.01 -21.33 -6.01
CA LEU A 1227 -70.27 -22.21 -4.87
C LEU A 1227 -69.49 -23.53 -4.69
N SER A 1228 -69.49 -23.96 -3.42
CA SER A 1228 -69.43 -25.32 -2.86
C SER A 1228 -68.11 -26.10 -2.85
N GLN A 1229 -67.43 -26.13 -1.70
CA GLN A 1229 -67.43 -27.25 -0.74
C GLN A 1229 -66.89 -26.80 0.62
#